data_AF-A0A2E7FNI9-F1
#
_entry.id   AF-A0A2E7FNI9-F1
#
_cell.length_a   1.000
_cell.length_b   1.000
_cell.length_c   1.000
_cell.angle_alpha   90.00
_cell.angle_beta   90.00
_cell.angle_gamma   90.00
#
_symmetry.space_group_name_H-M   'P 1'
#
loop_
_entity.id
_entity.type
_entity.pdbx_description
1 polymer ?
#
loop_
_entity_poly.entity_id
_entity_poly.type
_entity_poly.pdbx_seq_one_letter_code
_entity_poly.pdbx_strand_id
1 'polypeptide(L)'
;MRISNLGFLILFFCTEWLYSKPRLSSWFTDYSGNYARIYETLNDEGNLSTVTTWSRGAGVQSIPTYAGIHEISYTDAWVYIRTTNLASHIMGPWYLNQAKTNLFPNYPSNQSVLYRLPRNPVDPESVAQKTLTGGGPIGYFVNGVSMFDSRDAFSYRSSTSSEVNGPQGDGTWNRDAFVNESVTFDSGNAHQAMGRYHYHANPPALRHQLGDSVDYNPETNTYTENFNGKHSPILAWARDGLPVYGPYAFSDPLDDSSEISRMRSGFQIRTDISSNGSPRTAWPTWATRVYSGLRTFASGPNVSNRYPLGRYMEDNDYIGDLGQTLGIDFDLNEHNTRFCVTPEFPEGTWAYFVCIDELGTPVFPYNIGRSFFGDPIGDNVNDVPGNDESNAVVKTYFEGGPEIPPVVKHIEFTDPTKDEISLVWSGVEGATYKLQTSSDLGGSDDWREIGLQVVASGSEVNFNYSSEAERSQRQFYRVETLNVAPFDDSGFDYKPMDPPDFSGELSAITISMSGGPTKLSTLPSTITFAGHAINISNANVSRPTQNEITFDFPLDSLGIGEFYLAANYTGETSQSGTYTVHTNILLMIVDDWGVDASPLDNDLPDVLLASMPNLGQLSEEGLRFTRAYSQPLCSPTRATILTGRQPFQHNVGTPQDSGLFSNGQDEITLPEIFTSMNAPHSLLSVGKWHLGGQSNGYNSRGGWPEFYGIDRGGVQDYFNWTKNSNGTTADTTVYSTTDQVNHATTFIEENEANGTPWFAWVAFNAPHTPFHDPPPELAPDSGYSIQESGESNNQFRYRKALEALDTEIGRLLEAVNPARTQVILLGDNGTPNQVVQAPFGEGNSKGDLYNGGIHVPMIAKGPWVDVEAGSSTEKLVHCIDLFSTILELAGIDETAVPSLSSQSVRSQSIVPILKGNDIQDRFVVAERTGTTNGRAIIAGDYPDHKLIIFGDPTSSTDTPSFEFYNIGSPAFDLNEQSPLSIQTLEGTALAAYNACLAKDSELGGGYSDLPQ
;
A
#
# COMPACT_ATOMS: atom_id res chain seq x y z
N MET A 1 45.21 -28.00 38.04
CA MET A 1 45.88 -28.79 36.99
C MET A 1 45.59 -28.08 35.68
N ARG A 2 46.62 -27.65 34.93
CA ARG A 2 46.49 -26.92 33.65
C ARG A 2 46.07 -27.86 32.52
N ILE A 3 45.38 -27.31 31.51
CA ILE A 3 45.36 -27.55 30.04
C ILE A 3 44.05 -26.90 29.56
N SER A 4 43.92 -26.11 28.50
CA SER A 4 44.80 -25.28 27.65
C SER A 4 43.88 -24.54 26.67
N ASN A 5 44.29 -23.32 26.29
CA ASN A 5 43.72 -22.43 25.27
C ASN A 5 43.12 -23.11 24.01
N LEU A 6 41.89 -22.75 23.66
CA LEU A 6 41.43 -22.63 22.27
C LEU A 6 40.78 -21.24 22.15
N GLY A 7 41.38 -20.35 21.36
CA GLY A 7 40.84 -19.02 21.09
C GLY A 7 39.63 -19.14 20.18
N PHE A 8 38.46 -18.79 20.71
CA PHE A 8 37.30 -18.46 19.88
C PHE A 8 37.51 -17.05 19.31
N LEU A 9 37.78 -17.00 18.01
CA LEU A 9 37.61 -15.79 17.22
C LEU A 9 36.10 -15.62 17.05
N ILE A 10 35.48 -14.76 17.87
CA ILE A 10 34.08 -14.38 17.70
C ILE A 10 34.05 -13.44 16.49
N LEU A 11 33.67 -13.98 15.34
CA LEU A 11 33.20 -13.20 14.20
C LEU A 11 31.86 -12.59 14.63
N PHE A 12 31.86 -11.29 14.89
CA PHE A 12 30.64 -10.50 15.00
C PHE A 12 29.98 -10.50 13.61
N PHE A 13 28.96 -11.34 13.42
CA PHE A 13 27.96 -11.10 12.38
C PHE A 13 27.09 -9.95 12.89
N CYS A 14 27.26 -8.75 12.35
CA CYS A 14 26.24 -7.70 12.44
C CYS A 14 25.09 -8.13 11.54
N THR A 15 24.11 -8.84 12.09
CA THR A 15 22.76 -8.88 11.53
C THR A 15 22.13 -7.53 11.87
N GLU A 16 22.11 -6.59 10.92
CA GLU A 16 21.29 -5.39 11.10
C GLU A 16 19.82 -5.84 10.96
N TRP A 17 19.16 -5.99 12.10
CA TRP A 17 17.71 -6.09 12.14
C TRP A 17 17.16 -4.77 11.62
N LEU A 18 16.47 -4.79 10.48
CA LEU A 18 15.74 -3.62 9.98
C LEU A 18 14.48 -3.44 10.84
N TYR A 19 14.59 -2.68 11.93
CA TYR A 19 13.46 -2.34 12.80
C TYR A 19 12.44 -1.43 12.09
N SER A 20 11.21 -1.36 12.64
CA SER A 20 10.06 -0.65 12.05
C SER A 20 10.38 0.72 11.48
N LYS A 21 10.12 0.91 10.18
CA LYS A 21 10.14 2.23 9.56
C LYS A 21 8.77 2.91 9.72
N PRO A 22 8.67 4.17 10.18
CA PRO A 22 7.48 4.99 10.01
C PRO A 22 6.80 4.80 8.66
N ARG A 23 5.56 4.29 8.70
CA ARG A 23 4.73 3.99 7.54
C ARG A 23 4.05 5.27 7.06
N LEU A 24 4.29 5.67 5.80
CA LEU A 24 3.72 6.89 5.22
C LEU A 24 2.19 6.85 5.13
N SER A 25 1.66 5.66 4.85
CA SER A 25 0.25 5.28 4.84
C SER A 25 -0.45 5.35 6.19
N SER A 26 0.29 5.31 7.30
CA SER A 26 -0.33 5.32 8.64
C SER A 26 -0.91 6.67 9.05
N TRP A 27 -0.54 7.76 8.36
CA TRP A 27 -1.05 9.10 8.64
C TRP A 27 -2.50 9.25 8.19
N PHE A 28 -3.35 9.77 9.07
CA PHE A 28 -4.78 9.92 8.82
C PHE A 28 -5.03 11.20 8.01
N THR A 29 -5.24 11.02 6.71
CA THR A 29 -5.46 12.10 5.73
C THR A 29 -6.94 12.27 5.37
N ASP A 30 -7.79 11.33 5.78
CA ASP A 30 -9.23 11.43 5.64
C ASP A 30 -9.75 12.68 6.35
N TYR A 31 -10.58 13.43 5.64
CA TYR A 31 -11.14 14.72 6.09
C TYR A 31 -10.15 15.89 6.19
N SER A 32 -8.93 15.78 5.64
CA SER A 32 -8.01 16.92 5.52
C SER A 32 -8.61 18.11 4.75
N GLY A 33 -9.61 17.88 3.89
CA GLY A 33 -10.39 18.91 3.21
C GLY A 33 -11.49 19.60 4.04
N ASN A 34 -11.64 19.26 5.33
CA ASN A 34 -12.63 19.85 6.24
C ASN A 34 -12.01 20.90 7.17
N TYR A 35 -12.78 21.94 7.49
CA TYR A 35 -12.40 22.89 8.53
C TYR A 35 -12.43 22.25 9.92
N ALA A 36 -11.48 22.64 10.75
CA ALA A 36 -11.49 22.34 12.18
C ALA A 36 -12.73 22.97 12.84
N ARG A 37 -13.36 22.24 13.75
CA ARG A 37 -14.62 22.64 14.39
C ARG A 37 -14.58 22.46 15.90
N ILE A 38 -15.26 23.33 16.61
CA ILE A 38 -15.48 23.20 18.06
C ILE A 38 -16.95 23.33 18.46
N TYR A 39 -17.30 22.72 19.58
CA TYR A 39 -18.40 23.18 20.43
C TYR A 39 -17.86 24.20 21.44
N GLU A 40 -18.42 25.41 21.48
CA GLU A 40 -18.00 26.43 22.45
C GLU A 40 -18.56 26.18 23.85
N THR A 41 -19.79 25.64 23.94
CA THR A 41 -20.50 25.39 25.19
C THR A 41 -21.30 24.08 25.14
N LEU A 42 -21.79 23.64 26.31
CA LEU A 42 -22.69 22.48 26.42
C LEU A 42 -24.02 22.69 25.70
N ASN A 43 -24.48 23.94 25.60
CA ASN A 43 -25.69 24.25 24.85
C ASN A 43 -25.46 24.06 23.35
N ASP A 44 -24.26 24.38 22.87
CA ASP A 44 -23.90 24.20 21.47
C ASP A 44 -23.77 22.71 21.14
N GLU A 45 -23.11 21.94 22.00
CA GLU A 45 -23.05 20.48 21.95
C GLU A 45 -24.44 19.84 21.93
N GLY A 46 -25.31 20.19 22.89
CA GLY A 46 -26.68 19.64 22.96
C GLY A 46 -27.60 20.02 21.79
N ASN A 47 -27.26 21.07 21.05
CA ASN A 47 -27.96 21.47 19.82
C ASN A 47 -27.23 21.02 18.54
N LEU A 48 -26.11 20.29 18.67
CA LEU A 48 -25.21 19.90 17.58
C LEU A 48 -24.76 21.10 16.72
N SER A 49 -24.56 22.26 17.36
CA SER A 49 -24.18 23.51 16.72
C SER A 49 -22.67 23.74 16.85
N THR A 50 -21.92 23.43 15.80
CA THR A 50 -20.46 23.66 15.78
C THR A 50 -20.09 25.00 15.14
N VAL A 51 -18.90 25.51 15.45
CA VAL A 51 -18.30 26.68 14.78
C VAL A 51 -16.92 26.36 14.20
N THR A 52 -16.55 27.03 13.11
CA THR A 52 -15.23 26.95 12.44
C THR A 52 -14.33 28.16 12.72
N THR A 53 -14.85 29.14 13.46
CA THR A 53 -14.10 30.30 13.97
C THR A 53 -14.48 30.54 15.40
N TRP A 54 -13.54 31.01 16.21
CA TRP A 54 -13.75 31.22 17.64
C TRP A 54 -12.73 32.19 18.21
N SER A 55 -13.04 32.78 19.36
CA SER A 55 -12.15 33.73 20.03
C SER A 55 -12.21 33.61 21.54
N ARG A 56 -11.21 32.93 22.13
CA ARG A 56 -11.07 32.88 23.58
C ARG A 56 -9.63 32.63 24.03
N GLY A 57 -9.17 33.47 24.96
CA GLY A 57 -7.85 33.35 25.56
C GLY A 57 -6.74 33.44 24.52
N ALA A 58 -5.76 32.54 24.62
CA ALA A 58 -4.61 32.50 23.73
C ALA A 58 -4.86 31.84 22.36
N GLY A 59 -5.93 31.06 22.17
CA GLY A 59 -6.26 30.45 20.87
C GLY A 59 -7.43 31.15 20.21
N VAL A 60 -7.09 32.08 19.33
CA VAL A 60 -8.05 32.79 18.47
C VAL A 60 -7.92 32.23 17.06
N GLN A 61 -9.04 31.78 16.49
CA GLN A 61 -9.13 31.35 15.10
C GLN A 61 -10.15 32.25 14.39
N SER A 62 -9.68 33.39 13.87
CA SER A 62 -10.55 34.44 13.31
C SER A 62 -11.06 34.14 11.91
N ILE A 63 -10.40 33.22 11.20
CA ILE A 63 -10.80 32.68 9.90
C ILE A 63 -10.65 31.15 9.96
N PRO A 64 -11.46 30.37 9.23
CA PRO A 64 -11.39 28.91 9.27
C PRO A 64 -10.01 28.36 8.90
N THR A 65 -9.66 27.19 9.41
CA THR A 65 -8.43 26.47 9.06
C THR A 65 -8.77 24.99 8.84
N TYR A 66 -8.06 24.31 7.94
CA TYR A 66 -8.28 22.88 7.72
C TYR A 66 -7.73 22.04 8.87
N ALA A 67 -8.43 20.98 9.22
CA ALA A 67 -8.00 20.03 10.25
C ALA A 67 -6.98 19.02 9.70
N GLY A 68 -6.31 18.31 10.60
CA GLY A 68 -5.52 17.13 10.25
C GLY A 68 -4.14 17.40 9.67
N ILE A 69 -3.64 16.41 8.93
CA ILE A 69 -2.38 16.45 8.18
C ILE A 69 -2.59 17.19 6.86
N HIS A 70 -1.65 18.06 6.50
CA HIS A 70 -1.67 18.85 5.26
C HIS A 70 -0.57 18.48 4.29
N GLU A 71 0.55 17.98 4.78
CA GLU A 71 1.64 17.51 3.92
C GLU A 71 2.31 16.32 4.59
N ILE A 72 2.61 15.30 3.79
CA ILE A 72 3.49 14.20 4.17
C ILE A 72 4.61 14.16 3.14
N SER A 73 5.84 14.33 3.59
CA SER A 73 7.03 14.31 2.74
C SER A 73 8.09 13.39 3.33
N TYR A 74 8.95 12.79 2.52
CA TYR A 74 9.86 11.76 3.02
C TYR A 74 11.15 11.57 2.22
N THR A 75 12.13 10.94 2.89
CA THR A 75 13.28 10.24 2.31
C THR A 75 13.37 8.84 2.92
N ASP A 76 14.44 8.10 2.69
CA ASP A 76 14.70 6.84 3.39
C ASP A 76 15.06 7.05 4.86
N ALA A 77 15.47 8.26 5.24
CA ALA A 77 15.91 8.60 6.59
C ALA A 77 14.85 9.33 7.42
N TRP A 78 13.93 10.07 6.78
CA TRP A 78 13.01 10.96 7.47
C TRP A 78 11.58 10.89 6.92
N VAL A 79 10.61 11.08 7.81
CA VAL A 79 9.25 11.50 7.46
C VAL A 79 9.03 12.91 8.00
N TYR A 80 8.48 13.78 7.19
CA TYR A 80 8.07 15.15 7.51
C TYR A 80 6.55 15.21 7.49
N ILE A 81 5.96 15.82 8.53
CA ILE A 81 4.52 16.07 8.62
C ILE A 81 4.24 17.54 8.84
N ARG A 82 3.31 18.09 8.05
CA ARG A 82 2.76 19.43 8.25
C ARG A 82 1.33 19.32 8.74
N THR A 83 0.98 20.07 9.78
CA THR A 83 -0.36 20.02 10.38
C THR A 83 -0.69 21.29 11.17
N THR A 84 -1.98 21.63 11.24
CA THR A 84 -2.49 22.68 12.12
C THR A 84 -2.47 22.29 13.60
N ASN A 85 -2.23 21.00 13.91
CA ASN A 85 -2.39 20.42 15.24
C ASN A 85 -3.85 20.53 15.76
N LEU A 86 -4.82 20.58 14.85
CA LEU A 86 -6.24 20.53 15.13
C LEU A 86 -6.83 19.26 14.54
N ALA A 87 -7.71 18.59 15.28
CA ALA A 87 -8.29 17.33 14.84
C ALA A 87 -9.47 17.53 13.90
N SER A 88 -9.75 16.51 13.09
CA SER A 88 -10.89 16.49 12.15
C SER A 88 -12.22 16.09 12.81
N HIS A 89 -12.19 15.47 13.99
CA HIS A 89 -13.40 15.32 14.82
C HIS A 89 -13.76 16.66 15.49
N ILE A 90 -15.00 16.79 15.93
CA ILE A 90 -15.47 18.02 16.60
C ILE A 90 -14.83 18.10 17.99
N MET A 91 -14.07 19.17 18.23
CA MET A 91 -13.36 19.38 19.50
C MET A 91 -14.22 20.13 20.53
N GLY A 92 -13.86 20.02 21.81
CA GLY A 92 -14.58 20.72 22.88
C GLY A 92 -15.98 20.14 23.16
N PRO A 93 -16.75 20.77 24.06
CA PRO A 93 -16.41 21.97 24.84
C PRO A 93 -15.56 21.66 26.09
N TRP A 94 -14.74 22.63 26.55
CA TRP A 94 -13.84 22.47 27.69
C TRP A 94 -14.22 23.31 28.92
N TYR A 95 -14.05 22.76 30.12
CA TYR A 95 -14.44 23.39 31.40
C TYR A 95 -13.36 23.26 32.50
N LEU A 96 -13.42 24.10 33.53
CA LEU A 96 -12.54 24.06 34.70
C LEU A 96 -13.13 23.28 35.89
N ASN A 97 -14.39 22.84 35.79
CA ASN A 97 -15.08 22.16 36.88
C ASN A 97 -16.05 21.09 36.39
N GLN A 98 -16.26 20.07 37.22
CA GLN A 98 -17.07 18.89 36.87
C GLN A 98 -18.55 19.23 36.61
N ALA A 99 -19.06 20.28 37.25
CA ALA A 99 -20.42 20.77 36.99
C ALA A 99 -20.56 21.47 35.62
N LYS A 100 -19.46 21.63 34.88
CA LYS A 100 -19.39 22.30 33.56
C LYS A 100 -20.06 23.68 33.57
N THR A 101 -19.77 24.49 34.59
CA THR A 101 -20.28 25.87 34.72
C THR A 101 -19.22 26.93 34.48
N ASN A 102 -17.94 26.57 34.57
CA ASN A 102 -16.82 27.48 34.39
C ASN A 102 -16.05 27.04 33.15
N LEU A 103 -16.14 27.81 32.07
CA LEU A 103 -15.46 27.46 30.82
C LEU A 103 -13.93 27.54 30.97
N PHE A 104 -13.24 26.71 30.19
CA PHE A 104 -11.78 26.76 30.10
C PHE A 104 -11.32 28.09 29.47
N PRO A 105 -10.23 28.71 29.97
CA PRO A 105 -9.89 30.10 29.62
C PRO A 105 -9.32 30.28 28.20
N ASN A 106 -8.84 29.23 27.55
CA ASN A 106 -8.30 29.26 26.18
C ASN A 106 -9.09 28.32 25.28
N TYR A 107 -9.15 28.62 23.99
CA TYR A 107 -9.50 27.64 22.95
C TYR A 107 -8.24 27.23 22.17
N PRO A 108 -8.28 26.16 21.35
CA PRO A 108 -7.15 25.83 20.49
C PRO A 108 -7.04 26.80 19.30
N SER A 109 -5.96 26.75 18.53
CA SER A 109 -5.81 27.51 17.27
C SER A 109 -4.80 26.80 16.36
N ASN A 110 -4.74 27.15 15.07
CA ASN A 110 -3.70 26.68 14.17
C ASN A 110 -2.30 26.91 14.79
N GLN A 111 -1.48 25.87 14.82
CA GLN A 111 -0.13 25.90 15.38
C GLN A 111 0.97 25.84 14.32
N SER A 112 0.62 25.67 13.03
CA SER A 112 1.57 25.64 11.92
C SER A 112 2.74 24.68 12.17
N VAL A 113 2.43 23.46 12.63
CA VAL A 113 3.44 22.49 13.02
C VAL A 113 4.05 21.87 11.77
N LEU A 114 5.38 21.87 11.74
CA LEU A 114 6.18 21.04 10.85
C LEU A 114 7.14 20.22 11.70
N TYR A 115 7.02 18.90 11.61
CA TYR A 115 7.76 17.97 12.46
C TYR A 115 8.37 16.85 11.62
N ARG A 116 9.56 16.39 12.01
CA ARG A 116 10.19 15.23 11.37
C ARG A 116 10.43 14.08 12.33
N LEU A 117 10.28 12.86 11.82
CA LEU A 117 10.48 11.59 12.52
C LEU A 117 11.54 10.75 11.80
N PRO A 118 12.41 10.05 12.54
CA PRO A 118 13.40 9.17 11.92
C PRO A 118 12.71 7.93 11.33
N ARG A 119 12.97 7.63 10.05
CA ARG A 119 12.47 6.41 9.41
C ARG A 119 13.23 5.15 9.82
N ASN A 120 14.44 5.28 10.33
CA ASN A 120 15.24 4.14 10.79
C ASN A 120 15.55 4.35 12.28
N PRO A 121 14.63 3.97 13.20
CA PRO A 121 14.85 4.13 14.62
C PRO A 121 15.99 3.23 15.09
N VAL A 122 16.80 3.73 16.04
CA VAL A 122 17.87 2.96 16.68
C VAL A 122 17.24 1.82 17.49
N ASP A 123 17.83 0.61 17.43
CA ASP A 123 17.44 -0.51 18.30
C ASP A 123 17.35 -0.03 19.75
N PRO A 124 16.15 -0.01 20.34
CA PRO A 124 15.97 0.45 21.70
C PRO A 124 16.86 -0.28 22.69
N GLU A 125 17.10 -1.59 22.55
CA GLU A 125 17.92 -2.34 23.51
C GLU A 125 19.38 -1.90 23.51
N SER A 126 19.87 -1.37 22.39
CA SER A 126 21.22 -0.81 22.25
C SER A 126 21.40 0.56 22.93
N VAL A 127 20.31 1.26 23.26
CA VAL A 127 20.33 2.59 23.89
C VAL A 127 20.72 2.48 25.36
N ALA A 128 22.01 2.64 25.65
CA ALA A 128 22.60 2.47 26.99
C ALA A 128 22.09 3.46 28.05
N GLN A 129 21.62 4.64 27.65
CA GLN A 129 21.08 5.68 28.53
C GLN A 129 19.76 6.18 27.94
N LYS A 130 18.63 5.73 28.50
CA LYS A 130 17.31 6.15 28.04
C LYS A 130 17.10 7.64 28.28
N THR A 131 16.64 8.34 27.26
CA THR A 131 16.36 9.78 27.34
C THR A 131 15.04 10.01 28.04
N LEU A 132 15.05 10.82 29.11
CA LEU A 132 13.83 11.23 29.78
C LEU A 132 12.93 12.01 28.84
N THR A 133 11.64 11.74 28.88
CA THR A 133 10.65 12.59 28.22
C THR A 133 10.73 14.03 28.76
N GLY A 134 10.37 15.01 27.93
CA GLY A 134 10.32 16.44 28.26
C GLY A 134 8.89 16.92 28.56
N GLY A 135 8.71 18.20 28.90
CA GLY A 135 7.37 18.82 28.82
C GLY A 135 7.02 19.12 27.36
N GLY A 136 5.73 19.10 27.01
CA GLY A 136 5.24 19.29 25.64
C GLY A 136 5.14 18.00 24.81
N PRO A 137 5.22 18.11 23.47
CA PRO A 137 5.10 16.97 22.56
C PRO A 137 6.22 15.94 22.74
N ILE A 138 5.83 14.67 22.85
CA ILE A 138 6.67 13.47 22.85
C ILE A 138 6.47 12.62 21.58
N GLY A 139 5.66 13.11 20.65
CA GLY A 139 5.35 12.51 19.36
C GLY A 139 4.09 13.14 18.79
N TYR A 140 3.57 12.56 17.71
CA TYR A 140 2.35 13.02 17.05
C TYR A 140 1.43 11.85 16.75
N PHE A 141 0.15 12.02 17.09
CA PHE A 141 -0.89 11.14 16.62
C PHE A 141 -1.05 11.28 15.11
N VAL A 142 -1.50 10.21 14.45
CA VAL A 142 -1.56 10.12 12.99
C VAL A 142 -2.52 11.14 12.35
N ASN A 143 -3.42 11.73 13.13
CA ASN A 143 -4.25 12.86 12.71
C ASN A 143 -3.57 14.24 12.85
N GLY A 144 -2.27 14.29 13.15
CA GLY A 144 -1.49 15.53 13.29
C GLY A 144 -1.59 16.21 14.66
N VAL A 145 -2.32 15.66 15.61
CA VAL A 145 -2.40 16.23 16.97
C VAL A 145 -1.22 15.77 17.82
N SER A 146 -0.63 16.69 18.58
CA SER A 146 0.51 16.40 19.46
C SER A 146 0.15 15.37 20.53
N MET A 147 1.03 14.38 20.70
CA MET A 147 1.05 13.48 21.85
C MET A 147 1.88 14.12 22.95
N PHE A 148 1.27 14.50 24.07
CA PHE A 148 1.93 15.22 25.15
C PHE A 148 2.36 14.31 26.30
N ASP A 149 3.45 14.71 26.96
CA ASP A 149 3.94 14.08 28.17
C ASP A 149 2.91 14.17 29.31
N SER A 150 2.78 13.09 30.08
CA SER A 150 1.83 12.99 31.20
C SER A 150 2.16 13.90 32.40
N ARG A 151 3.31 14.61 32.41
CA ARG A 151 3.72 15.59 33.45
C ARG A 151 3.46 17.04 33.09
N ASP A 152 3.04 17.34 31.85
CA ASP A 152 2.99 18.72 31.34
C ASP A 152 1.85 19.55 31.96
N ALA A 153 1.95 19.74 33.26
CA ALA A 153 0.94 20.22 34.17
C ALA A 153 1.64 21.01 35.30
N PHE A 154 1.95 20.33 36.41
CA PHE A 154 2.37 20.97 37.66
C PHE A 154 3.31 20.04 38.45
N SER A 155 4.08 20.61 39.38
CA SER A 155 4.77 19.80 40.40
C SER A 155 4.55 20.37 41.79
N TYR A 156 4.67 19.51 42.81
CA TYR A 156 4.53 19.95 44.19
C TYR A 156 5.74 20.80 44.61
N ARG A 157 5.47 21.89 45.33
CA ARG A 157 6.49 22.73 45.97
C ARG A 157 6.40 22.59 47.48
N SER A 158 7.39 21.94 48.06
CA SER A 158 7.46 21.64 49.49
C SER A 158 7.59 22.90 50.34
N SER A 159 8.35 23.90 49.85
CA SER A 159 8.59 25.16 50.57
C SER A 159 7.34 26.01 50.78
N THR A 160 6.33 25.89 49.92
CA THR A 160 5.04 26.59 50.04
C THR A 160 3.86 25.64 50.31
N SER A 161 4.13 24.34 50.42
CA SER A 161 3.14 23.27 50.59
C SER A 161 1.98 23.35 49.59
N SER A 162 2.29 23.64 48.33
CA SER A 162 1.30 23.89 47.28
C SER A 162 1.74 23.30 45.94
N GLU A 163 0.77 22.99 45.09
CA GLU A 163 1.05 22.70 43.67
C GLU A 163 1.26 24.00 42.92
N VAL A 164 2.25 24.01 42.04
CA VAL A 164 2.63 25.17 41.22
C VAL A 164 3.02 24.67 39.82
N ASN A 165 3.03 25.57 38.83
CA ASN A 165 3.42 25.22 37.46
C ASN A 165 4.73 24.43 37.47
N GLY A 166 4.86 23.44 36.58
CA GLY A 166 5.99 22.49 36.55
C GLY A 166 7.36 23.11 36.84
N PRO A 167 7.80 24.16 36.10
CA PRO A 167 9.10 24.82 36.29
C PRO A 167 9.28 25.55 37.63
N GLN A 168 8.18 25.84 38.30
CA GLN A 168 8.16 26.53 39.57
C GLN A 168 8.18 25.53 40.74
N GLY A 169 7.79 24.27 40.55
CA GLY A 169 7.77 23.31 41.66
C GLY A 169 9.12 22.61 41.87
N ASP A 170 9.14 21.65 42.78
CA ASP A 170 10.37 20.94 43.14
C ASP A 170 10.73 19.85 42.10
N GLY A 171 9.84 19.60 41.12
CA GLY A 171 10.02 18.58 40.10
C GLY A 171 10.11 17.15 40.63
N THR A 172 9.74 16.92 41.89
CA THR A 172 9.96 15.62 42.55
C THR A 172 8.70 14.78 42.63
N TRP A 173 7.55 15.42 42.88
CA TRP A 173 6.22 14.80 42.81
C TRP A 173 5.50 15.47 41.65
N ASN A 174 5.52 14.80 40.50
CA ASN A 174 5.02 15.33 39.23
C ASN A 174 3.55 14.97 39.07
N ARG A 175 2.71 15.97 38.85
CA ARG A 175 1.27 15.81 38.75
C ARG A 175 0.93 15.03 37.49
N ASP A 176 0.16 13.96 37.62
CA ASP A 176 -0.32 13.14 36.50
C ASP A 176 -1.43 13.88 35.76
N ALA A 177 -1.20 14.27 34.50
CA ALA A 177 -2.12 15.12 33.74
C ALA A 177 -3.53 14.51 33.60
N PHE A 178 -3.66 13.22 33.31
CA PHE A 178 -4.97 12.59 33.11
C PHE A 178 -5.82 12.67 34.40
N VAL A 179 -5.26 12.25 35.54
CA VAL A 179 -5.99 12.26 36.82
C VAL A 179 -6.39 13.68 37.25
N ASN A 180 -5.59 14.66 36.85
CA ASN A 180 -5.65 15.99 37.42
C ASN A 180 -6.32 17.03 36.52
N GLU A 181 -6.36 16.77 35.23
CA GLU A 181 -6.80 17.70 34.19
C GLU A 181 -7.93 17.11 33.36
N SER A 182 -8.34 15.86 33.59
CA SER A 182 -9.50 15.22 32.94
C SER A 182 -10.79 16.05 33.00
N VAL A 183 -10.99 16.86 34.05
CA VAL A 183 -12.13 17.78 34.14
C VAL A 183 -12.15 18.83 33.02
N THR A 184 -10.99 19.06 32.41
CA THR A 184 -10.75 20.03 31.34
C THR A 184 -10.67 19.40 29.97
N PHE A 185 -10.75 18.07 29.85
CA PHE A 185 -10.74 17.38 28.56
C PHE A 185 -12.12 17.42 27.91
N ASP A 186 -12.14 17.39 26.59
CA ASP A 186 -13.35 17.17 25.80
C ASP A 186 -13.69 15.67 25.67
N SER A 187 -14.71 15.36 24.87
CA SER A 187 -15.14 13.97 24.60
C SER A 187 -14.04 13.13 23.96
N GLY A 188 -13.11 13.74 23.23
CA GLY A 188 -11.96 13.08 22.62
C GLY A 188 -10.81 12.81 23.59
N ASN A 189 -10.92 13.18 24.87
CA ASN A 189 -9.83 13.17 25.87
C ASN A 189 -8.67 14.14 25.56
N ALA A 190 -8.96 15.27 24.91
CA ALA A 190 -7.96 16.30 24.65
C ALA A 190 -8.37 17.66 25.19
N HIS A 191 -7.38 18.52 25.34
CA HIS A 191 -7.55 19.92 25.68
C HIS A 191 -6.38 20.75 25.13
N GLN A 192 -6.27 21.99 25.57
CA GLN A 192 -5.32 22.95 25.04
C GLN A 192 -4.50 23.63 26.12
N ALA A 193 -3.18 23.67 25.89
CA ALA A 193 -2.26 24.54 26.61
C ALA A 193 -2.00 25.77 25.74
N MET A 194 -2.47 26.94 26.18
CA MET A 194 -2.61 28.10 25.30
C MET A 194 -3.48 27.74 24.08
N GLY A 195 -2.95 27.82 22.85
CA GLY A 195 -3.66 27.41 21.62
C GLY A 195 -3.38 25.97 21.17
N ARG A 196 -2.51 25.23 21.87
CA ARG A 196 -2.00 23.94 21.39
C ARG A 196 -2.89 22.78 21.88
N TYR A 197 -3.76 22.28 21.01
CA TYR A 197 -4.61 21.12 21.27
C TYR A 197 -3.77 19.83 21.35
N HIS A 198 -4.00 18.97 22.33
CA HIS A 198 -3.18 17.77 22.52
C HIS A 198 -3.88 16.71 23.38
N TYR A 199 -3.38 15.48 23.28
CA TYR A 199 -3.76 14.37 24.14
C TYR A 199 -2.64 14.04 25.11
N HIS A 200 -2.99 13.78 26.38
CA HIS A 200 -2.09 13.17 27.37
C HIS A 200 -2.24 11.65 27.46
N ALA A 201 -3.32 11.10 26.91
CA ALA A 201 -3.72 9.71 27.12
C ALA A 201 -4.39 9.13 25.85
N ASN A 202 -5.21 8.09 26.03
CA ASN A 202 -6.01 7.48 24.96
C ASN A 202 -6.83 8.52 24.18
N PRO A 203 -6.73 8.60 22.83
CA PRO A 203 -7.56 9.44 21.97
C PRO A 203 -8.77 8.67 21.38
N PRO A 204 -9.87 8.45 22.12
CA PRO A 204 -11.01 7.65 21.64
C PRO A 204 -11.62 8.18 20.33
N ALA A 205 -11.61 9.50 20.11
CA ALA A 205 -12.11 10.08 18.88
C ALA A 205 -11.28 9.65 17.65
N LEU A 206 -9.95 9.67 17.76
CA LEU A 206 -9.06 9.20 16.70
C LEU A 206 -9.19 7.69 16.49
N ARG A 207 -9.27 6.92 17.59
CA ARG A 207 -9.48 5.47 17.53
C ARG A 207 -10.75 5.13 16.74
N HIS A 208 -11.85 5.85 16.99
CA HIS A 208 -13.08 5.69 16.21
C HIS A 208 -12.87 6.03 14.72
N GLN A 209 -12.20 7.14 14.41
CA GLN A 209 -11.91 7.54 13.04
C GLN A 209 -11.06 6.52 12.27
N LEU A 210 -10.18 5.80 12.97
CA LEU A 210 -9.35 4.73 12.40
C LEU A 210 -10.01 3.35 12.42
N GLY A 211 -11.28 3.25 12.82
CA GLY A 211 -12.02 1.98 12.87
C GLY A 211 -11.55 1.01 13.96
N ASP A 212 -10.87 1.51 15.01
CA ASP A 212 -10.52 0.72 16.19
C ASP A 212 -11.77 0.40 17.04
N SER A 213 -11.58 -0.29 18.17
CA SER A 213 -12.62 -0.76 19.10
C SER A 213 -13.33 0.35 19.91
N VAL A 214 -13.84 1.39 19.23
CA VAL A 214 -14.55 2.53 19.83
C VAL A 214 -15.77 2.91 19.00
N ASP A 215 -16.94 2.89 19.64
CA ASP A 215 -18.18 3.41 19.06
C ASP A 215 -18.35 4.90 19.37
N TYR A 216 -18.90 5.66 18.41
CA TYR A 216 -19.25 7.07 18.59
C TYR A 216 -20.76 7.27 18.52
N ASN A 217 -21.31 7.95 19.54
CA ASN A 217 -22.70 8.40 19.54
C ASN A 217 -22.77 9.91 19.28
N PRO A 218 -23.22 10.35 18.09
CA PRO A 218 -23.26 11.77 17.73
C PRO A 218 -24.33 12.56 18.48
N GLU A 219 -25.39 11.94 19.01
CA GLU A 219 -26.44 12.65 19.77
C GLU A 219 -25.96 13.10 21.14
N THR A 220 -24.99 12.37 21.71
CA THR A 220 -24.48 12.62 23.05
C THR A 220 -23.03 13.08 23.06
N ASN A 221 -22.38 13.11 21.88
CA ASN A 221 -20.94 13.36 21.72
C ASN A 221 -20.11 12.47 22.67
N THR A 222 -20.42 11.17 22.70
CA THR A 222 -19.73 10.21 23.57
C THR A 222 -19.05 9.12 22.77
N TYR A 223 -17.89 8.71 23.26
CA TYR A 223 -17.13 7.57 22.75
C TYR A 223 -17.16 6.47 23.79
N THR A 224 -17.49 5.26 23.36
CA THR A 224 -17.59 4.09 24.25
C THR A 224 -16.71 2.97 23.72
N GLU A 225 -15.94 2.36 24.61
CA GLU A 225 -15.13 1.19 24.27
C GLU A 225 -16.04 0.03 23.85
N ASN A 226 -15.80 -0.52 22.67
CA ASN A 226 -16.52 -1.67 22.14
C ASN A 226 -15.55 -2.56 21.36
N PHE A 227 -15.06 -3.61 22.00
CA PHE A 227 -14.07 -4.51 21.40
C PHE A 227 -14.62 -5.21 20.16
N ASN A 228 -13.99 -4.97 19.01
CA ASN A 228 -14.44 -5.46 17.70
C ASN A 228 -13.70 -6.73 17.23
N GLY A 229 -12.79 -7.27 18.05
CA GLY A 229 -12.01 -8.47 17.73
C GLY A 229 -10.75 -8.24 16.88
N LYS A 230 -10.39 -6.99 16.57
CA LYS A 230 -9.24 -6.65 15.71
C LYS A 230 -8.06 -6.08 16.51
N HIS A 231 -6.85 -6.29 15.98
CA HIS A 231 -5.65 -5.58 16.42
C HIS A 231 -5.87 -4.07 16.26
N SER A 232 -5.43 -3.26 17.23
CA SER A 232 -5.55 -1.81 17.11
C SER A 232 -4.63 -1.27 16.00
N PRO A 233 -5.00 -0.19 15.31
CA PRO A 233 -4.13 0.46 14.32
C PRO A 233 -3.02 1.27 15.00
N ILE A 234 -2.02 1.70 14.22
CA ILE A 234 -1.06 2.72 14.64
C ILE A 234 -1.82 4.03 14.91
N LEU A 235 -1.73 4.53 16.14
CA LEU A 235 -2.35 5.79 16.55
C LEU A 235 -1.38 6.96 16.51
N ALA A 236 -0.09 6.73 16.77
CA ALA A 236 0.92 7.78 16.79
C ALA A 236 2.31 7.26 16.44
N TRP A 237 3.20 8.20 16.14
CA TRP A 237 4.65 7.97 16.11
C TRP A 237 5.30 8.75 17.24
N ALA A 238 6.04 8.05 18.09
CA ALA A 238 6.81 8.66 19.16
C ALA A 238 8.06 9.34 18.58
N ARG A 239 8.63 10.30 19.32
CA ARG A 239 9.80 11.08 18.89
C ARG A 239 11.04 10.22 18.56
N ASP A 240 11.11 9.02 19.12
CA ASP A 240 12.16 8.02 18.85
C ASP A 240 11.91 7.14 17.62
N GLY A 241 10.82 7.39 16.89
CA GLY A 241 10.48 6.69 15.65
C GLY A 241 9.76 5.36 15.86
N LEU A 242 9.45 4.98 17.10
CA LEU A 242 8.66 3.77 17.36
C LEU A 242 7.15 4.04 17.22
N PRO A 243 6.37 3.06 16.74
CA PRO A 243 4.92 3.18 16.64
C PRO A 243 4.25 3.13 18.02
N VAL A 244 3.12 3.84 18.13
CA VAL A 244 2.22 3.79 19.28
C VAL A 244 0.88 3.25 18.81
N TYR A 245 0.49 2.08 19.31
CA TYR A 245 -0.76 1.42 18.96
C TYR A 245 -1.88 1.74 19.95
N GLY A 246 -3.12 1.45 19.55
CA GLY A 246 -4.25 1.35 20.47
C GLY A 246 -4.09 0.19 21.46
N PRO A 247 -5.09 -0.06 22.31
CA PRO A 247 -4.93 -0.94 23.47
C PRO A 247 -4.97 -2.45 23.16
N TYR A 248 -5.29 -2.86 21.93
CA TYR A 248 -5.43 -4.28 21.58
C TYR A 248 -4.31 -4.76 20.67
N ALA A 249 -3.74 -5.91 20.99
CA ALA A 249 -2.72 -6.58 20.20
C ALA A 249 -2.81 -8.10 20.34
N PHE A 250 -2.01 -8.82 19.55
CA PHE A 250 -1.86 -10.27 19.69
C PHE A 250 -1.47 -10.65 21.12
N SER A 251 -2.15 -11.65 21.66
CA SER A 251 -1.98 -12.15 23.03
C SER A 251 -0.61 -12.80 23.22
N ASP A 252 -0.19 -13.61 22.24
CA ASP A 252 1.20 -13.99 22.09
C ASP A 252 1.91 -12.90 21.25
N PRO A 253 2.92 -12.20 21.81
CA PRO A 253 3.61 -11.15 21.08
C PRO A 253 4.34 -11.64 19.81
N LEU A 254 4.58 -12.95 19.66
CA LEU A 254 5.35 -13.50 18.53
C LEU A 254 4.50 -14.34 17.57
N ASP A 255 3.18 -14.34 17.72
CA ASP A 255 2.27 -15.15 16.91
C ASP A 255 1.02 -14.32 16.52
N ASP A 256 0.95 -13.95 15.24
CA ASP A 256 -0.13 -13.18 14.63
C ASP A 256 -1.41 -14.01 14.40
N SER A 257 -1.36 -15.31 14.64
CA SER A 257 -2.55 -16.18 14.69
C SER A 257 -3.17 -16.27 16.10
N SER A 258 -2.49 -15.71 17.11
CA SER A 258 -2.98 -15.73 18.49
C SER A 258 -4.21 -14.84 18.69
N GLU A 259 -4.96 -15.09 19.78
CA GLU A 259 -6.13 -14.27 20.10
C GLU A 259 -5.73 -12.79 20.31
N ILE A 260 -6.60 -11.85 19.92
CA ILE A 260 -6.40 -10.43 20.23
C ILE A 260 -6.83 -10.17 21.67
N SER A 261 -5.95 -9.51 22.44
CA SER A 261 -6.18 -9.18 23.84
C SER A 261 -5.83 -7.72 24.13
N ARG A 262 -6.41 -7.18 25.21
CA ARG A 262 -6.07 -5.84 25.70
C ARG A 262 -4.75 -5.89 26.45
N MET A 263 -3.80 -5.03 26.08
CA MET A 263 -2.49 -4.93 26.72
C MET A 263 -2.59 -4.47 28.17
N ARG A 264 -1.97 -5.23 29.08
CA ARG A 264 -1.91 -4.92 30.51
C ARG A 264 -0.71 -4.04 30.81
N SER A 265 -0.96 -2.86 31.39
CA SER A 265 0.09 -1.95 31.84
C SER A 265 1.03 -2.62 32.86
N GLY A 266 2.31 -2.29 32.78
CA GLY A 266 3.32 -2.67 33.77
C GLY A 266 3.27 -1.85 35.06
N PHE A 267 2.31 -0.94 35.23
CA PHE A 267 2.18 -0.07 36.40
C PHE A 267 0.86 -0.28 37.14
N GLN A 268 0.91 -0.10 38.46
CA GLN A 268 -0.27 -0.07 39.32
C GLN A 268 -0.14 1.04 40.36
N ILE A 269 -1.27 1.52 40.91
CA ILE A 269 -1.23 2.43 42.06
C ILE A 269 -0.55 1.72 43.24
N ARG A 270 0.33 2.44 43.93
CA ARG A 270 1.06 1.96 45.11
C ARG A 270 0.14 1.35 46.16
N THR A 271 0.56 0.20 46.68
CA THR A 271 -0.19 -0.53 47.73
C THR A 271 0.46 -0.45 49.11
N ASP A 272 1.72 0.01 49.17
CA ASP A 272 2.49 0.17 50.42
C ASP A 272 2.02 1.36 51.28
N ILE A 273 1.35 2.32 50.64
CA ILE A 273 0.67 3.46 51.27
C ILE A 273 -0.79 3.46 50.81
N SER A 274 -1.75 3.57 51.74
CA SER A 274 -3.18 3.46 51.37
C SER A 274 -4.14 4.21 52.29
N SER A 275 -3.66 4.71 53.44
CA SER A 275 -4.52 5.39 54.42
C SER A 275 -4.43 6.91 54.31
N ASN A 276 -5.56 7.61 54.51
CA ASN A 276 -5.58 9.07 54.64
C ASN A 276 -4.63 9.50 55.79
N GLY A 277 -3.66 10.36 55.47
CA GLY A 277 -2.58 10.77 56.37
C GLY A 277 -1.25 10.04 56.13
N SER A 278 -1.19 8.99 55.30
CA SER A 278 0.05 8.26 55.00
C SER A 278 1.09 9.19 54.36
N PRO A 279 2.33 9.23 54.85
CA PRO A 279 3.34 10.13 54.32
C PRO A 279 4.02 9.51 53.08
N ARG A 280 4.34 10.35 52.09
CA ARG A 280 5.10 9.97 50.89
C ARG A 280 6.61 10.01 51.17
N THR A 281 7.07 9.15 52.09
CA THR A 281 8.44 9.20 52.64
C THR A 281 9.50 8.53 51.78
N ALA A 282 9.12 7.85 50.70
CA ALA A 282 10.04 7.22 49.75
C ALA A 282 9.46 7.23 48.33
N TRP A 283 10.36 7.28 47.35
CA TRP A 283 10.04 6.99 45.95
C TRP A 283 9.78 5.50 45.74
N PRO A 284 8.92 5.12 44.78
CA PRO A 284 8.91 3.76 44.26
C PRO A 284 10.27 3.42 43.63
N THR A 285 10.57 2.13 43.48
CA THR A 285 11.90 1.67 43.05
C THR A 285 12.27 2.21 41.66
N TRP A 286 11.34 2.17 40.70
CA TRP A 286 11.51 2.77 39.38
C TRP A 286 11.91 4.26 39.43
N ALA A 287 11.19 5.07 40.24
CA ALA A 287 11.49 6.49 40.35
C ALA A 287 12.87 6.73 40.98
N THR A 288 13.29 5.85 41.90
CA THR A 288 14.66 5.88 42.43
C THR A 288 15.69 5.62 41.34
N ARG A 289 15.48 4.61 40.48
CA ARG A 289 16.38 4.34 39.34
C ARG A 289 16.45 5.51 38.37
N VAL A 290 15.30 6.07 38.00
CA VAL A 290 15.17 7.13 36.99
C VAL A 290 15.69 8.49 37.49
N TYR A 291 15.51 8.82 38.77
CA TYR A 291 15.81 10.16 39.30
C TYR A 291 17.09 10.27 40.14
N SER A 292 17.67 9.17 40.63
CA SER A 292 18.79 9.20 41.60
C SER A 292 20.04 9.99 41.17
N GLY A 293 20.25 10.22 39.87
CA GLY A 293 21.34 11.04 39.33
C GLY A 293 20.93 12.46 38.90
N LEU A 294 19.63 12.77 38.85
CA LEU A 294 19.10 14.00 38.24
C LEU A 294 18.39 14.90 39.24
N ARG A 295 17.84 14.34 40.33
CA ARG A 295 17.05 15.06 41.35
C ARG A 295 17.32 14.47 42.73
N THR A 296 17.23 15.31 43.77
CA THR A 296 17.29 14.83 45.17
C THR A 296 15.88 14.51 45.65
N PHE A 297 15.69 13.35 46.28
CA PHE A 297 14.39 12.99 46.87
C PHE A 297 13.93 14.03 47.88
N ALA A 298 12.68 14.46 47.75
CA ALA A 298 11.93 15.26 48.70
C ALA A 298 10.58 14.58 48.97
N SER A 299 10.16 14.51 50.23
CA SER A 299 8.87 13.90 50.57
C SER A 299 7.71 14.72 50.02
N GLY A 300 6.76 14.03 49.39
CA GLY A 300 5.55 14.64 48.85
C GLY A 300 4.55 14.94 49.96
N PRO A 301 3.43 15.61 49.64
CA PRO A 301 2.37 15.80 50.62
C PRO A 301 1.84 14.44 51.09
N ASN A 302 1.32 14.36 52.32
CA ASN A 302 0.66 13.13 52.77
C ASN A 302 -0.58 12.83 51.92
N VAL A 303 -0.86 11.54 51.74
CA VAL A 303 -2.08 11.07 51.08
C VAL A 303 -3.29 11.67 51.81
N SER A 304 -4.17 12.33 51.08
CA SER A 304 -5.36 12.96 51.64
C SER A 304 -6.43 13.16 50.58
N ASN A 305 -7.62 13.62 50.97
CA ASN A 305 -8.66 13.99 50.00
C ASN A 305 -8.18 15.09 49.02
N ARG A 306 -7.22 15.93 49.43
CA ARG A 306 -6.62 16.95 48.56
C ARG A 306 -5.52 16.36 47.66
N TYR A 307 -4.77 15.39 48.17
CA TYR A 307 -3.66 14.76 47.49
C TYR A 307 -3.82 13.23 47.47
N PRO A 308 -4.86 12.70 46.81
CA PRO A 308 -5.12 11.26 46.75
C PRO A 308 -3.98 10.52 46.05
N LEU A 309 -3.95 9.19 46.19
CA LEU A 309 -3.05 8.35 45.39
C LEU A 309 -3.45 8.38 43.91
N GLY A 310 -2.46 8.20 43.04
CA GLY A 310 -2.57 8.39 41.60
C GLY A 310 -2.51 9.85 41.16
N ARG A 311 -2.49 10.81 42.10
CA ARG A 311 -2.37 12.24 41.77
C ARG A 311 -0.99 12.59 41.21
N TYR A 312 0.04 11.89 41.67
CA TYR A 312 1.41 12.05 41.18
C TYR A 312 1.83 10.78 40.47
N MET A 313 2.66 10.89 39.42
CA MET A 313 3.18 9.71 38.71
C MET A 313 3.92 8.76 39.66
N GLU A 314 4.66 9.32 40.63
CA GLU A 314 5.40 8.57 41.65
C GLU A 314 4.49 7.90 42.71
N ASP A 315 3.15 8.03 42.57
CA ASP A 315 2.16 7.21 43.30
C ASP A 315 1.91 5.85 42.64
N ASN A 316 2.55 5.54 41.50
CA ASN A 316 2.46 4.24 40.84
C ASN A 316 3.73 3.41 41.07
N ASP A 317 3.57 2.12 41.33
CA ASP A 317 4.65 1.12 41.32
C ASP A 317 4.77 0.50 39.92
N TYR A 318 6.00 0.26 39.49
CA TYR A 318 6.26 -0.67 38.39
C TYR A 318 6.12 -2.09 38.93
N ILE A 319 5.20 -2.87 38.36
CA ILE A 319 4.80 -4.16 38.90
C ILE A 319 5.96 -5.17 38.90
N GLY A 320 6.89 -5.06 37.93
CA GLY A 320 8.12 -5.86 37.90
C GLY A 320 9.02 -5.66 39.14
N ASP A 321 9.03 -4.47 39.74
CA ASP A 321 9.77 -4.20 40.98
C ASP A 321 9.18 -4.90 42.21
N LEU A 322 7.93 -5.37 42.09
CA LEU A 322 7.22 -6.09 43.13
C LEU A 322 7.32 -7.61 42.97
N GLY A 323 8.14 -8.07 42.01
CA GLY A 323 8.42 -9.50 41.78
C GLY A 323 7.41 -10.22 40.88
N GLN A 324 6.55 -9.48 40.17
CA GLN A 324 5.70 -10.04 39.10
C GLN A 324 6.49 -10.17 37.79
N THR A 325 6.02 -11.00 36.87
CA THR A 325 6.75 -11.39 35.65
C THR A 325 6.14 -10.74 34.40
N LEU A 326 6.96 -10.01 33.64
CA LEU A 326 6.62 -9.46 32.33
C LEU A 326 6.25 -10.59 31.35
N GLY A 327 5.17 -10.42 30.60
CA GLY A 327 4.60 -11.42 29.69
C GLY A 327 3.69 -12.45 30.36
N ILE A 328 3.62 -12.48 31.70
CA ILE A 328 2.73 -13.38 32.45
C ILE A 328 1.69 -12.56 33.21
N ASP A 329 2.14 -11.67 34.10
CA ASP A 329 1.28 -10.91 35.00
C ASP A 329 0.85 -9.57 34.37
N PHE A 330 1.70 -9.01 33.50
CA PHE A 330 1.50 -7.76 32.75
C PHE A 330 2.27 -7.82 31.42
N ASP A 331 1.92 -6.99 30.43
CA ASP A 331 2.40 -7.15 29.05
C ASP A 331 3.43 -6.10 28.65
N LEU A 332 3.43 -4.93 29.31
CA LEU A 332 4.24 -3.78 28.92
C LEU A 332 5.36 -3.50 29.94
N ASN A 333 6.57 -3.20 29.46
CA ASN A 333 7.72 -2.90 30.32
C ASN A 333 7.62 -1.51 31.00
N GLU A 334 8.64 -1.11 31.78
CA GLU A 334 8.69 0.19 32.49
C GLU A 334 8.55 1.41 31.54
N HIS A 335 8.87 1.24 30.25
CA HIS A 335 8.78 2.29 29.23
C HIS A 335 7.45 2.28 28.48
N ASN A 336 6.54 1.38 28.84
CA ASN A 336 5.28 1.12 28.15
C ASN A 336 5.44 0.46 26.78
N THR A 337 6.50 -0.34 26.58
CA THR A 337 6.74 -1.05 25.32
C THR A 337 6.73 -2.56 25.47
N ARG A 338 6.47 -3.23 24.34
CA ARG A 338 6.61 -4.68 24.12
C ARG A 338 7.15 -4.90 22.71
N PHE A 339 8.04 -5.88 22.53
CA PHE A 339 8.39 -6.36 21.21
C PHE A 339 7.30 -7.31 20.76
N CYS A 340 6.67 -7.04 19.62
CA CYS A 340 5.63 -7.91 19.10
C CYS A 340 5.47 -7.80 17.58
N VAL A 341 4.97 -8.87 16.97
CA VAL A 341 4.40 -8.86 15.62
C VAL A 341 3.14 -8.00 15.60
N THR A 342 2.93 -7.30 14.50
CA THR A 342 1.73 -6.47 14.25
C THR A 342 1.34 -6.62 12.79
N PRO A 343 0.11 -6.25 12.39
CA PRO A 343 -0.30 -6.30 10.98
C PRO A 343 0.67 -5.55 10.04
N GLU A 344 1.26 -4.44 10.50
CA GLU A 344 2.19 -3.63 9.71
C GLU A 344 3.66 -4.09 9.83
N PHE A 345 3.99 -4.89 10.86
CA PHE A 345 5.32 -5.40 11.15
C PHE A 345 5.26 -6.89 11.52
N PRO A 346 5.05 -7.80 10.54
CA PRO A 346 4.91 -9.24 10.79
C PRO A 346 6.21 -9.88 11.31
N GLU A 347 7.36 -9.29 11.00
CA GLU A 347 8.69 -9.66 11.55
C GLU A 347 8.89 -9.21 13.01
N GLY A 348 7.96 -8.42 13.54
CA GLY A 348 8.03 -7.84 14.88
C GLY A 348 8.65 -6.45 14.94
N THR A 349 8.17 -5.64 15.87
CA THR A 349 8.79 -4.37 16.25
C THR A 349 8.59 -4.07 17.74
N TRP A 350 9.42 -3.17 18.26
CA TRP A 350 9.14 -2.52 19.53
C TRP A 350 8.03 -1.49 19.37
N ALA A 351 6.94 -1.69 20.09
CA ALA A 351 5.75 -0.84 20.04
C ALA A 351 5.40 -0.28 21.42
N TYR A 352 4.97 0.98 21.45
CA TYR A 352 4.23 1.56 22.57
C TYR A 352 2.74 1.24 22.44
N PHE A 353 2.02 1.24 23.56
CA PHE A 353 0.59 0.94 23.57
C PHE A 353 -0.20 1.95 24.40
N VAL A 354 -1.35 2.37 23.88
CA VAL A 354 -2.32 3.10 24.68
C VAL A 354 -2.89 2.17 25.76
N CYS A 355 -2.86 2.60 27.02
CA CYS A 355 -3.32 1.77 28.15
C CYS A 355 -4.71 2.18 28.64
N ILE A 356 -5.65 1.23 28.69
CA ILE A 356 -7.01 1.42 29.21
C ILE A 356 -7.45 0.25 30.11
N ASP A 357 -8.49 0.46 30.90
CA ASP A 357 -9.23 -0.60 31.59
C ASP A 357 -10.36 -1.19 30.73
N GLU A 358 -11.17 -2.10 31.31
CA GLU A 358 -12.30 -2.75 30.62
C GLU A 358 -13.39 -1.81 30.13
N LEU A 359 -13.46 -0.60 30.67
CA LEU A 359 -14.46 0.40 30.31
C LEU A 359 -13.92 1.47 29.36
N GLY A 360 -12.66 1.34 28.91
CA GLY A 360 -11.99 2.37 28.12
C GLY A 360 -11.33 3.48 28.93
N THR A 361 -11.32 3.38 30.27
CA THR A 361 -10.72 4.41 31.14
C THR A 361 -9.19 4.35 31.01
N PRO A 362 -8.50 5.46 30.73
CA PRO A 362 -7.04 5.47 30.66
C PRO A 362 -6.34 4.98 31.93
N VAL A 363 -5.31 4.15 31.76
CA VAL A 363 -4.48 3.57 32.82
C VAL A 363 -3.03 4.02 32.63
N PHE A 364 -2.36 4.43 33.71
CA PHE A 364 -0.97 4.89 33.67
C PHE A 364 -0.05 3.80 33.10
N PRO A 365 0.92 4.12 32.20
CA PRO A 365 1.38 5.46 31.82
C PRO A 365 0.70 6.06 30.58
N TYR A 366 -0.44 5.49 30.16
CA TYR A 366 -1.29 5.92 29.05
C TYR A 366 -0.71 5.77 27.65
N ASN A 367 0.52 6.22 27.39
CA ASN A 367 1.16 6.18 26.07
C ASN A 367 2.66 5.84 26.14
N ILE A 368 3.43 6.54 26.98
CA ILE A 368 4.88 6.34 27.17
C ILE A 368 5.18 6.43 28.66
N GLY A 369 6.12 5.60 29.15
CA GLY A 369 6.68 5.73 30.50
C GLY A 369 7.48 7.04 30.71
N ARG A 370 8.32 7.08 31.74
CA ARG A 370 9.06 8.31 32.08
C ARG A 370 10.23 8.64 31.12
N SER A 371 10.62 7.70 30.27
CA SER A 371 11.68 7.86 29.28
C SER A 371 11.29 7.19 27.98
N PHE A 372 11.80 7.74 26.88
CA PHE A 372 11.78 7.06 25.59
C PHE A 372 12.52 5.74 25.69
N PHE A 373 12.02 4.75 24.96
CA PHE A 373 12.64 3.45 24.83
C PHE A 373 13.71 3.48 23.73
N GLY A 374 13.45 4.12 22.58
CA GLY A 374 14.44 4.36 21.53
C GLY A 374 15.23 5.67 21.71
N ASP A 375 15.92 6.09 20.64
CA ASP A 375 16.66 7.36 20.60
C ASP A 375 15.79 8.49 20.00
N PRO A 376 15.35 9.50 20.80
CA PRO A 376 14.39 10.51 20.39
C PRO A 376 14.97 11.62 19.51
N ILE A 377 15.44 11.28 18.30
CA ILE A 377 16.07 12.21 17.35
C ILE A 377 15.08 12.99 16.46
N GLY A 378 13.78 12.69 16.53
CA GLY A 378 12.75 13.51 15.89
C GLY A 378 12.75 14.93 16.45
N ASP A 379 12.39 15.93 15.63
CA ASP A 379 12.32 17.33 16.07
C ASP A 379 11.43 18.19 15.17
N ASN A 380 11.11 19.40 15.65
CA ASN A 380 10.46 20.42 14.83
C ASN A 380 11.46 20.99 13.81
N VAL A 381 10.99 21.24 12.59
CA VAL A 381 11.77 21.90 11.54
C VAL A 381 11.00 23.10 10.96
N ASN A 382 11.69 24.00 10.29
CA ASN A 382 11.08 25.24 9.78
C ASN A 382 10.56 25.11 8.34
N ASP A 383 11.12 24.17 7.58
CA ASP A 383 10.84 23.93 6.17
C ASP A 383 11.10 22.46 5.81
N VAL A 384 10.44 22.01 4.73
CA VAL A 384 10.74 20.72 4.09
C VAL A 384 11.85 20.99 3.08
N PRO A 385 13.07 20.43 3.26
CA PRO A 385 14.18 20.75 2.38
C PRO A 385 14.01 20.05 1.03
N GLY A 386 14.61 20.58 -0.04
CA GLY A 386 14.63 19.86 -1.33
C GLY A 386 15.44 18.55 -1.28
N ASN A 387 16.47 18.51 -0.43
CA ASN A 387 17.28 17.33 -0.16
C ASN A 387 17.53 17.21 1.35
N ASP A 388 17.60 15.99 1.89
CA ASP A 388 17.93 15.77 3.31
C ASP A 388 19.45 15.87 3.60
N GLU A 389 19.87 15.60 4.84
CA GLU A 389 21.29 15.66 5.23
C GLU A 389 22.18 14.64 4.53
N SER A 390 21.59 13.59 3.93
CA SER A 390 22.29 12.59 3.10
C SER A 390 22.32 12.98 1.62
N ASN A 391 21.76 14.15 1.27
CA ASN A 391 21.56 14.64 -0.09
C ASN A 391 20.51 13.86 -0.90
N ALA A 392 19.69 13.01 -0.27
CA ALA A 392 18.57 12.34 -0.90
C ALA A 392 17.44 13.34 -1.21
N VAL A 393 16.81 13.24 -2.38
CA VAL A 393 15.69 14.12 -2.78
C VAL A 393 14.48 13.82 -1.90
N VAL A 394 13.90 14.87 -1.31
CA VAL A 394 12.66 14.74 -0.53
C VAL A 394 11.47 14.61 -1.48
N LYS A 395 10.68 13.55 -1.29
CA LYS A 395 9.48 13.26 -2.09
C LYS A 395 8.22 13.64 -1.31
N THR A 396 7.24 14.26 -1.97
CA THR A 396 5.91 14.48 -1.40
C THR A 396 5.06 13.23 -1.59
N TYR A 397 4.47 12.73 -0.51
CA TYR A 397 3.53 11.59 -0.50
C TYR A 397 2.07 12.06 -0.55
N PHE A 398 1.76 13.18 0.12
CA PHE A 398 0.39 13.67 0.26
C PHE A 398 0.35 15.19 0.44
N GLU A 399 -0.62 15.85 -0.20
CA GLU A 399 -1.02 17.26 0.02
C GLU A 399 -2.52 17.33 0.33
N GLY A 400 -2.88 18.02 1.41
CA GLY A 400 -4.22 18.06 1.98
C GLY A 400 -4.88 19.44 1.94
N GLY A 401 -6.07 19.56 2.54
CA GLY A 401 -6.79 20.84 2.59
C GLY A 401 -7.20 21.32 1.19
N PRO A 402 -6.87 22.57 0.80
CA PRO A 402 -7.33 23.17 -0.46
C PRO A 402 -6.62 22.66 -1.72
N GLU A 403 -5.59 21.83 -1.57
CA GLU A 403 -4.83 21.23 -2.68
C GLU A 403 -5.44 19.90 -3.15
N ILE A 404 -6.48 19.40 -2.46
CA ILE A 404 -7.19 18.18 -2.86
C ILE A 404 -8.00 18.47 -4.15
N PRO A 405 -7.73 17.75 -5.27
CA PRO A 405 -8.51 17.91 -6.49
C PRO A 405 -9.96 17.42 -6.31
N PRO A 406 -10.94 18.08 -6.97
CA PRO A 406 -12.28 17.53 -7.06
C PRO A 406 -12.29 16.30 -7.98
N VAL A 407 -12.72 15.16 -7.44
CA VAL A 407 -12.84 13.88 -8.13
C VAL A 407 -14.31 13.49 -8.13
N VAL A 408 -14.90 13.35 -9.32
CA VAL A 408 -16.29 12.86 -9.44
C VAL A 408 -16.36 11.42 -8.93
N LYS A 409 -17.18 11.17 -7.91
CA LYS A 409 -17.34 9.85 -7.28
C LYS A 409 -18.40 9.03 -8.02
N HIS A 410 -19.58 9.59 -8.28
CA HIS A 410 -20.63 8.94 -9.06
C HIS A 410 -21.70 9.94 -9.53
N ILE A 411 -22.53 9.48 -10.48
CA ILE A 411 -23.75 10.13 -10.94
C ILE A 411 -24.90 9.14 -10.75
N GLU A 412 -25.91 9.51 -9.96
CA GLU A 412 -27.05 8.65 -9.65
C GLU A 412 -28.37 9.22 -10.18
N PHE A 413 -29.29 8.34 -10.59
CA PHE A 413 -30.69 8.68 -10.82
C PHE A 413 -31.48 8.32 -9.55
N THR A 414 -31.67 9.29 -8.66
CA THR A 414 -32.21 9.08 -7.31
C THR A 414 -33.71 8.73 -7.30
N ASP A 415 -34.47 9.16 -8.30
CA ASP A 415 -35.86 8.77 -8.49
C ASP A 415 -36.21 8.69 -9.99
N PRO A 416 -36.32 7.48 -10.57
CA PRO A 416 -36.66 7.31 -11.99
C PRO A 416 -38.06 7.85 -12.36
N THR A 417 -38.86 8.26 -11.37
CA THR A 417 -40.17 8.89 -11.56
C THR A 417 -40.16 10.42 -11.47
N LYS A 418 -39.06 11.05 -11.02
CA LYS A 418 -38.97 12.51 -10.77
C LYS A 418 -37.91 13.27 -11.57
N ASP A 419 -37.29 12.66 -12.58
CA ASP A 419 -36.32 13.35 -13.46
C ASP A 419 -35.22 14.11 -12.68
N GLU A 420 -34.70 13.48 -11.63
CA GLU A 420 -33.67 14.02 -10.74
C GLU A 420 -32.38 13.21 -10.88
N ILE A 421 -31.26 13.91 -11.06
CA ILE A 421 -29.91 13.35 -11.00
C ILE A 421 -29.20 13.86 -9.74
N SER A 422 -28.35 13.03 -9.16
CA SER A 422 -27.45 13.37 -8.07
C SER A 422 -26.01 13.29 -8.56
N LEU A 423 -25.28 14.40 -8.46
CA LEU A 423 -23.84 14.49 -8.76
C LEU A 423 -23.09 14.47 -7.43
N VAL A 424 -22.18 13.51 -7.25
CA VAL A 424 -21.36 13.40 -6.03
C VAL A 424 -19.88 13.45 -6.40
N TRP A 425 -19.12 14.33 -5.75
CA TRP A 425 -17.68 14.50 -5.96
C TRP A 425 -16.93 14.81 -4.65
N SER A 426 -15.61 14.61 -4.62
CA SER A 426 -14.77 15.07 -3.52
C SER A 426 -14.71 16.60 -3.51
N GLY A 427 -14.96 17.19 -2.35
CA GLY A 427 -14.95 18.63 -2.15
C GLY A 427 -13.83 19.07 -1.21
N VAL A 428 -13.59 20.37 -1.19
CA VAL A 428 -12.87 21.06 -0.14
C VAL A 428 -13.86 22.02 0.50
N GLU A 429 -14.04 21.95 1.82
CA GLU A 429 -14.94 22.87 2.51
C GLU A 429 -14.56 24.33 2.27
N GLY A 430 -15.57 25.17 2.00
CA GLY A 430 -15.38 26.58 1.65
C GLY A 430 -14.96 26.83 0.19
N ALA A 431 -14.68 25.78 -0.58
CA ALA A 431 -14.56 25.91 -2.02
C ALA A 431 -15.92 26.14 -2.68
N THR A 432 -15.94 27.06 -3.65
CA THR A 432 -17.11 27.33 -4.48
C THR A 432 -16.95 26.63 -5.81
N TYR A 433 -17.90 25.79 -6.16
CA TYR A 433 -17.93 25.03 -7.39
C TYR A 433 -18.95 25.59 -8.36
N LYS A 434 -18.55 25.70 -9.62
CA LYS A 434 -19.43 25.98 -10.76
C LYS A 434 -19.79 24.66 -11.41
N LEU A 435 -21.09 24.38 -11.47
CA LEU A 435 -21.62 23.23 -12.18
C LEU A 435 -22.19 23.70 -13.51
N GLN A 436 -21.82 23.01 -14.57
CA GLN A 436 -22.33 23.31 -15.91
C GLN A 436 -22.82 22.04 -16.55
N THR A 437 -23.89 22.19 -17.33
CA THR A 437 -24.36 21.14 -18.24
C THR A 437 -24.19 21.60 -19.67
N SER A 438 -23.98 20.65 -20.57
CA SER A 438 -24.09 20.89 -22.00
C SER A 438 -24.70 19.68 -22.68
N SER A 439 -25.49 19.91 -23.73
CA SER A 439 -25.90 18.84 -24.64
C SER A 439 -24.80 18.48 -25.65
N ASP A 440 -23.80 19.36 -25.78
CA ASP A 440 -22.60 19.16 -26.59
C ASP A 440 -21.35 19.56 -25.81
N LEU A 441 -20.55 18.56 -25.53
CA LEU A 441 -19.34 18.65 -24.75
C LEU A 441 -18.22 19.44 -25.45
N GLY A 442 -18.32 19.64 -26.78
CA GLY A 442 -17.34 20.34 -27.60
C GLY A 442 -17.70 21.76 -28.06
N GLY A 443 -18.75 22.39 -27.53
CA GLY A 443 -19.09 23.80 -27.84
C GLY A 443 -18.29 24.80 -26.98
N SER A 444 -17.63 25.80 -27.58
CA SER A 444 -16.87 26.80 -26.79
C SER A 444 -17.70 27.68 -25.85
N ASP A 445 -19.03 27.72 -25.94
CA ASP A 445 -19.86 28.67 -25.16
C ASP A 445 -21.25 28.15 -24.72
N ASP A 446 -21.63 26.90 -25.00
CA ASP A 446 -22.97 26.36 -24.68
C ASP A 446 -23.05 25.65 -23.31
N TRP A 447 -21.95 25.63 -22.55
CA TRP A 447 -21.95 25.18 -21.15
C TRP A 447 -22.76 26.14 -20.29
N ARG A 448 -24.05 25.83 -20.13
CA ARG A 448 -24.92 26.60 -19.24
C ARG A 448 -24.65 26.19 -17.80
N GLU A 449 -24.58 27.16 -16.92
CA GLU A 449 -24.56 26.89 -15.49
C GLU A 449 -25.87 26.20 -15.08
N ILE A 450 -25.74 25.14 -14.29
CA ILE A 450 -26.88 24.43 -13.71
C ILE A 450 -26.88 24.62 -12.20
N GLY A 451 -27.95 25.24 -11.71
CA GLY A 451 -28.07 25.60 -10.31
C GLY A 451 -27.28 26.83 -9.91
N LEU A 452 -27.24 27.07 -8.61
CA LEU A 452 -26.41 28.09 -8.00
C LEU A 452 -25.01 27.52 -7.80
N GLN A 453 -24.00 28.40 -7.76
CA GLN A 453 -22.66 28.01 -7.32
C GLN A 453 -22.76 27.24 -6.00
N VAL A 454 -22.16 26.05 -5.97
CA VAL A 454 -22.25 25.14 -4.82
C VAL A 454 -21.06 25.41 -3.93
N VAL A 455 -21.34 25.89 -2.71
CA VAL A 455 -20.31 26.01 -1.69
C VAL A 455 -20.23 24.68 -0.97
N ALA A 456 -19.07 24.03 -1.04
CA ALA A 456 -18.84 22.80 -0.29
C ALA A 456 -18.92 23.07 1.21
N SER A 457 -19.70 22.23 1.90
CA SER A 457 -19.83 22.24 3.36
C SER A 457 -18.96 21.16 4.03
N GLY A 458 -18.21 20.40 3.23
CA GLY A 458 -17.30 19.34 3.69
C GLY A 458 -16.53 18.72 2.52
N SER A 459 -15.88 17.61 2.80
CA SER A 459 -14.99 16.87 1.92
C SER A 459 -15.69 16.06 0.83
N GLU A 460 -17.01 16.03 0.85
CA GLU A 460 -17.87 15.47 -0.18
C GLU A 460 -18.99 16.46 -0.48
N VAL A 461 -19.33 16.61 -1.76
CA VAL A 461 -20.41 17.47 -2.19
C VAL A 461 -21.43 16.63 -2.95
N ASN A 462 -22.68 16.72 -2.52
CA ASN A 462 -23.83 16.15 -3.21
C ASN A 462 -24.69 17.28 -3.78
N PHE A 463 -24.95 17.23 -5.08
CA PHE A 463 -25.83 18.17 -5.76
C PHE A 463 -26.92 17.45 -6.54
N ASN A 464 -28.17 17.74 -6.20
CA ASN A 464 -29.33 17.23 -6.92
C ASN A 464 -29.85 18.25 -7.94
N TYR A 465 -30.09 17.78 -9.16
CA TYR A 465 -30.58 18.59 -10.27
C TYR A 465 -31.74 17.90 -10.97
N SER A 466 -32.83 18.63 -11.21
CA SER A 466 -33.96 18.18 -12.01
C SER A 466 -34.15 19.05 -13.25
N SER A 467 -34.27 18.41 -14.41
CA SER A 467 -34.62 19.09 -15.66
C SER A 467 -35.82 18.42 -16.33
N GLU A 468 -37.03 18.87 -15.97
CA GLU A 468 -38.30 18.39 -16.56
C GLU A 468 -38.37 18.54 -18.10
N ALA A 469 -37.50 19.37 -18.70
CA ALA A 469 -37.57 19.75 -20.12
C ALA A 469 -36.67 18.95 -21.09
N GLU A 470 -35.73 18.12 -20.62
CA GLU A 470 -34.59 17.67 -21.46
C GLU A 470 -34.37 16.15 -21.56
N ARG A 471 -35.44 15.36 -21.33
CA ARG A 471 -35.44 13.88 -21.42
C ARG A 471 -34.95 13.27 -22.76
N SER A 472 -34.87 14.04 -23.84
CA SER A 472 -34.60 13.50 -25.19
C SER A 472 -33.17 13.70 -25.69
N GLN A 473 -32.27 14.31 -24.90
CA GLN A 473 -30.91 14.63 -25.33
C GLN A 473 -29.87 14.15 -24.30
N ARG A 474 -28.71 13.67 -24.79
CA ARG A 474 -27.54 13.40 -23.94
C ARG A 474 -27.09 14.70 -23.29
N GLN A 475 -26.69 14.65 -22.02
CA GLN A 475 -26.19 15.80 -21.25
C GLN A 475 -24.86 15.41 -20.62
N PHE A 476 -23.93 16.35 -20.60
CA PHE A 476 -22.63 16.24 -19.97
C PHE A 476 -22.56 17.23 -18.81
N TYR A 477 -21.94 16.82 -17.72
CA TYR A 477 -21.78 17.63 -16.52
C TYR A 477 -20.30 17.84 -16.24
N ARG A 478 -19.93 19.06 -15.82
CA ARG A 478 -18.59 19.34 -15.31
C ARG A 478 -18.67 20.15 -14.03
N VAL A 479 -17.68 19.93 -13.17
CA VAL A 479 -17.47 20.65 -11.92
C VAL A 479 -16.16 21.42 -12.05
N GLU A 480 -16.18 22.71 -11.80
CA GLU A 480 -15.00 23.58 -11.81
C GLU A 480 -14.90 24.28 -10.45
N THR A 481 -13.74 24.17 -9.78
CA THR A 481 -13.45 24.96 -8.58
C THR A 481 -13.23 26.41 -8.99
N LEU A 482 -14.09 27.32 -8.54
CA LEU A 482 -13.97 28.76 -8.87
C LEU A 482 -13.03 29.50 -7.93
N ASN A 483 -13.17 29.24 -6.64
CA ASN A 483 -12.38 29.87 -5.59
C ASN A 483 -12.49 29.03 -4.32
N VAL A 484 -11.53 29.23 -3.43
CA VAL A 484 -11.59 28.76 -2.05
C VAL A 484 -11.81 29.97 -1.16
N ALA A 485 -12.77 29.89 -0.23
CA ALA A 485 -13.02 30.95 0.74
C ALA A 485 -11.75 31.23 1.56
N PRO A 486 -11.55 32.47 2.05
CA PRO A 486 -10.39 32.80 2.87
C PRO A 486 -10.26 31.85 4.06
N PHE A 487 -9.09 31.24 4.20
CA PHE A 487 -8.74 30.37 5.31
C PHE A 487 -7.38 30.79 5.87
N ASP A 488 -7.06 30.30 7.06
CA ASP A 488 -5.76 30.47 7.70
C ASP A 488 -4.75 29.53 7.07
N ASP A 489 -3.93 30.08 6.18
CA ASP A 489 -2.84 29.40 5.47
C ASP A 489 -1.53 29.41 6.28
N SER A 490 -1.55 29.83 7.55
CA SER A 490 -0.34 29.86 8.37
C SER A 490 0.27 28.47 8.47
N GLY A 491 1.50 28.32 8.00
CA GLY A 491 2.22 27.06 8.03
C GLY A 491 1.85 26.10 6.90
N PHE A 492 0.98 26.48 5.97
CA PHE A 492 0.82 25.80 4.68
C PHE A 492 1.92 26.26 3.71
N ASP A 493 2.53 25.34 2.97
CA ASP A 493 3.18 25.70 1.69
C ASP A 493 2.12 25.72 0.58
N TYR A 494 1.02 26.44 0.83
CA TYR A 494 -0.12 26.45 -0.08
C TYR A 494 0.31 27.12 -1.38
N LYS A 495 0.34 26.33 -2.44
CA LYS A 495 0.39 26.84 -3.79
C LYS A 495 -1.02 26.73 -4.31
N PRO A 496 -1.75 27.84 -4.50
CA PRO A 496 -3.06 27.77 -5.13
C PRO A 496 -2.88 26.98 -6.40
N MET A 497 -3.62 25.87 -6.51
CA MET A 497 -3.47 24.88 -7.56
C MET A 497 -3.14 25.62 -8.84
N ASP A 498 -1.87 25.55 -9.25
CA ASP A 498 -1.54 26.03 -10.57
C ASP A 498 -2.43 25.18 -11.48
N PRO A 499 -3.12 25.77 -12.47
CA PRO A 499 -3.75 24.94 -13.50
C PRO A 499 -2.71 23.90 -13.91
N PRO A 500 -3.09 22.61 -14.07
CA PRO A 500 -2.15 21.50 -14.16
C PRO A 500 -0.95 21.93 -15.00
N ASP A 501 0.26 21.72 -14.50
CA ASP A 501 1.44 22.19 -15.20
C ASP A 501 1.59 21.40 -16.51
N PHE A 502 1.00 21.95 -17.57
CA PHE A 502 1.07 21.44 -18.94
C PHE A 502 2.41 21.85 -19.59
N SER A 503 3.50 21.98 -18.81
CA SER A 503 4.86 22.24 -19.32
C SER A 503 5.65 20.96 -19.66
N GLY A 504 5.01 19.80 -19.57
CA GLY A 504 5.60 18.49 -19.91
C GLY A 504 5.91 18.30 -21.40
N GLU A 505 6.52 17.16 -21.72
CA GLU A 505 6.76 16.76 -23.11
C GLU A 505 5.44 16.63 -23.88
N LEU A 506 5.41 17.17 -25.09
CA LEU A 506 4.19 17.20 -25.90
C LEU A 506 4.07 15.92 -26.73
N SER A 507 2.92 15.26 -26.65
CA SER A 507 2.54 14.15 -27.52
C SER A 507 1.55 14.63 -28.58
N ALA A 508 1.67 14.09 -29.80
CA ALA A 508 0.71 14.38 -30.88
C ALA A 508 -0.57 13.54 -30.69
N ILE A 509 -1.68 14.19 -30.31
CA ILE A 509 -2.97 13.53 -30.10
C ILE A 509 -3.83 13.66 -31.34
N THR A 510 -4.40 12.56 -31.84
CA THR A 510 -5.40 12.58 -32.92
C THR A 510 -6.77 12.18 -32.39
N ILE A 511 -7.77 13.04 -32.59
CA ILE A 511 -9.14 12.86 -32.11
C ILE A 511 -10.10 12.82 -33.28
N SER A 512 -10.94 11.79 -33.33
CA SER A 512 -12.08 11.72 -34.24
C SER A 512 -13.24 12.57 -33.73
N MET A 513 -13.82 13.37 -34.62
CA MET A 513 -14.92 14.29 -34.37
C MET A 513 -16.08 14.05 -35.34
N SER A 514 -17.27 14.57 -35.02
CA SER A 514 -18.50 14.42 -35.83
C SER A 514 -18.53 15.26 -37.12
N GLY A 515 -17.42 15.37 -37.85
CA GLY A 515 -17.31 16.14 -39.09
C GLY A 515 -16.34 17.31 -39.01
N GLY A 516 -16.38 18.15 -40.04
CA GLY A 516 -15.59 19.39 -40.12
C GLY A 516 -15.57 19.96 -41.54
N PRO A 517 -14.98 21.16 -41.74
CA PRO A 517 -14.93 21.79 -43.05
C PRO A 517 -14.30 20.88 -44.11
N THR A 518 -14.85 20.87 -45.31
CA THR A 518 -14.36 20.03 -46.44
C THR A 518 -12.93 20.38 -46.89
N LYS A 519 -12.47 21.60 -46.59
CA LYS A 519 -11.10 22.04 -46.86
C LYS A 519 -10.22 21.77 -45.63
N LEU A 520 -9.30 20.81 -45.74
CA LEU A 520 -8.42 20.39 -44.64
C LEU A 520 -7.43 21.47 -44.16
N SER A 521 -7.17 22.50 -44.98
CA SER A 521 -6.36 23.67 -44.55
C SER A 521 -7.14 24.67 -43.69
N THR A 522 -8.46 24.50 -43.53
CA THR A 522 -9.23 25.27 -42.56
C THR A 522 -9.05 24.62 -41.18
N LEU A 523 -8.22 25.25 -40.34
CA LEU A 523 -8.03 24.89 -38.93
C LEU A 523 -9.14 25.52 -38.06
N PRO A 524 -9.36 25.00 -36.84
CA PRO A 524 -10.26 25.63 -35.87
C PRO A 524 -9.79 27.05 -35.52
N SER A 525 -10.72 27.91 -35.11
CA SER A 525 -10.43 29.19 -34.47
C SER A 525 -10.09 29.03 -33.00
N THR A 526 -10.67 28.02 -32.32
CA THR A 526 -10.32 27.64 -30.95
C THR A 526 -10.38 26.11 -30.80
N ILE A 527 -9.53 25.59 -29.93
CA ILE A 527 -9.56 24.21 -29.46
C ILE A 527 -9.56 24.24 -27.93
N THR A 528 -10.42 23.46 -27.29
CA THR A 528 -10.36 23.18 -25.85
C THR A 528 -10.28 21.67 -25.65
N PHE A 529 -9.27 21.19 -24.94
CA PHE A 529 -9.05 19.77 -24.67
C PHE A 529 -8.84 19.56 -23.17
N ALA A 530 -9.49 18.54 -22.58
CA ALA A 530 -9.43 18.26 -21.14
C ALA A 530 -9.80 19.48 -20.25
N GLY A 531 -10.63 20.40 -20.77
CA GLY A 531 -10.99 21.65 -20.08
C GLY A 531 -10.04 22.83 -20.34
N HIS A 532 -8.95 22.64 -21.09
CA HIS A 532 -7.92 23.66 -21.32
C HIS A 532 -7.90 24.17 -22.77
N ALA A 533 -7.79 25.49 -22.93
CA ALA A 533 -7.67 26.11 -24.24
C ALA A 533 -6.30 25.81 -24.85
N ILE A 534 -6.29 25.24 -26.07
CA ILE A 534 -5.06 24.91 -26.80
C ILE A 534 -4.67 26.09 -27.68
N ASN A 535 -3.41 26.51 -27.55
CA ASN A 535 -2.86 27.55 -28.40
C ASN A 535 -2.53 26.98 -29.80
N ILE A 536 -3.41 27.24 -30.76
CA ILE A 536 -3.34 26.70 -32.12
C ILE A 536 -2.02 27.05 -32.84
N SER A 537 -1.38 28.19 -32.53
CA SER A 537 -0.11 28.53 -33.16
C SER A 537 1.09 27.75 -32.63
N ASN A 538 0.97 27.13 -31.45
CA ASN A 538 2.07 26.45 -30.76
C ASN A 538 1.88 24.93 -30.71
N ALA A 539 0.64 24.43 -30.82
CA ALA A 539 0.29 23.02 -30.62
C ALA A 539 0.25 22.19 -31.92
N ASN A 540 1.02 22.57 -32.95
CA ASN A 540 1.09 21.89 -34.27
C ASN A 540 -0.24 21.32 -34.77
N VAL A 541 -1.28 22.17 -34.82
CA VAL A 541 -2.63 21.71 -35.17
C VAL A 541 -2.74 21.37 -36.65
N SER A 542 -3.28 20.19 -36.96
CA SER A 542 -3.58 19.76 -38.31
C SER A 542 -4.90 18.99 -38.41
N ARG A 543 -5.40 18.81 -39.64
CA ARG A 543 -6.61 18.02 -39.93
C ARG A 543 -6.29 16.95 -40.97
N PRO A 544 -5.85 15.76 -40.55
CA PRO A 544 -5.44 14.71 -41.47
C PRO A 544 -6.59 14.22 -42.35
N THR A 545 -7.81 14.15 -41.79
CA THR A 545 -9.04 13.88 -42.53
C THR A 545 -10.14 14.89 -42.20
N GLN A 546 -11.30 14.78 -42.87
CA GLN A 546 -12.42 15.68 -42.59
C GLN A 546 -12.91 15.55 -41.13
N ASN A 547 -12.81 14.35 -40.57
CA ASN A 547 -13.37 14.00 -39.27
C ASN A 547 -12.31 13.91 -38.18
N GLU A 548 -11.05 14.25 -38.44
CA GLU A 548 -9.98 14.14 -37.47
C GLU A 548 -9.28 15.48 -37.29
N ILE A 549 -8.81 15.68 -36.07
CA ILE A 549 -7.93 16.77 -35.71
C ILE A 549 -6.75 16.21 -34.91
N THR A 550 -5.56 16.68 -35.24
CA THR A 550 -4.34 16.35 -34.53
C THR A 550 -3.76 17.62 -33.92
N PHE A 551 -3.31 17.55 -32.67
CA PHE A 551 -2.64 18.65 -31.97
C PHE A 551 -1.71 18.09 -30.88
N ASP A 552 -0.70 18.88 -30.52
CA ASP A 552 0.28 18.53 -29.50
C ASP A 552 -0.22 18.91 -28.10
N PHE A 553 -0.11 17.99 -27.13
CA PHE A 553 -0.52 18.20 -25.74
C PHE A 553 0.30 17.31 -24.77
N PRO A 554 0.60 17.76 -23.54
CA PRO A 554 1.40 16.97 -22.61
C PRO A 554 0.52 15.95 -21.88
N LEU A 555 0.47 14.74 -22.44
CA LEU A 555 -0.42 13.67 -21.95
C LEU A 555 -0.07 13.19 -20.54
N ASP A 556 1.17 13.34 -20.09
CA ASP A 556 1.61 12.88 -18.77
C ASP A 556 0.96 13.66 -17.62
N SER A 557 0.36 14.82 -17.92
CA SER A 557 -0.45 15.60 -16.99
C SER A 557 -1.87 15.03 -16.77
N LEU A 558 -2.28 14.03 -17.57
CA LEU A 558 -3.61 13.43 -17.54
C LEU A 558 -3.56 12.03 -16.92
N GLY A 559 -4.49 11.75 -16.00
CA GLY A 559 -4.74 10.39 -15.52
C GLY A 559 -5.40 9.51 -16.58
N ILE A 560 -5.49 8.20 -16.31
CA ILE A 560 -6.26 7.27 -17.15
C ILE A 560 -7.74 7.68 -17.16
N GLY A 561 -8.37 7.75 -18.33
CA GLY A 561 -9.77 8.14 -18.45
C GLY A 561 -10.15 8.74 -19.80
N GLU A 562 -11.44 9.05 -19.96
CA GLU A 562 -11.97 9.71 -21.15
C GLU A 562 -11.90 11.25 -20.99
N PHE A 563 -11.30 11.91 -21.97
CA PHE A 563 -11.15 13.37 -22.04
C PHE A 563 -11.83 13.90 -23.29
N TYR A 564 -12.24 15.16 -23.21
CA TYR A 564 -13.10 15.75 -24.23
C TYR A 564 -12.44 16.88 -24.98
N LEU A 565 -12.69 16.91 -26.29
CA LEU A 565 -12.25 17.92 -27.23
C LEU A 565 -13.42 18.73 -27.76
N ALA A 566 -13.23 20.05 -27.75
CA ALA A 566 -14.05 21.06 -28.41
C ALA A 566 -13.22 21.74 -29.52
N ALA A 567 -13.66 21.70 -30.78
CA ALA A 567 -13.04 22.43 -31.89
C ALA A 567 -14.06 23.35 -32.58
N ASN A 568 -13.82 24.66 -32.55
CA ASN A 568 -14.74 25.65 -33.11
C ASN A 568 -14.18 26.24 -34.40
N TYR A 569 -15.02 26.44 -35.42
CA TYR A 569 -14.61 26.99 -36.71
C TYR A 569 -15.35 28.29 -37.00
N THR A 570 -14.67 29.27 -37.58
CA THR A 570 -15.26 30.59 -37.87
C THR A 570 -16.45 30.47 -38.84
N GLY A 571 -17.66 30.68 -38.33
CA GLY A 571 -18.90 30.67 -39.13
C GLY A 571 -19.51 29.28 -39.39
N GLU A 572 -19.02 28.24 -38.71
CA GLU A 572 -19.57 26.87 -38.74
C GLU A 572 -19.86 26.37 -37.31
N THR A 573 -20.55 25.23 -37.19
CA THR A 573 -20.90 24.61 -35.89
C THR A 573 -19.67 24.02 -35.20
N SER A 574 -19.62 24.13 -33.87
CA SER A 574 -18.67 23.42 -33.00
C SER A 574 -18.65 21.93 -33.29
N GLN A 575 -17.46 21.35 -33.28
CA GLN A 575 -17.24 19.91 -33.42
C GLN A 575 -16.70 19.37 -32.10
N SER A 576 -17.21 18.22 -31.69
CA SER A 576 -16.79 17.52 -30.48
C SER A 576 -16.17 16.18 -30.81
N GLY A 577 -15.25 15.75 -29.94
CA GLY A 577 -14.62 14.45 -29.97
C GLY A 577 -14.20 14.03 -28.56
N THR A 578 -13.91 12.74 -28.39
CA THR A 578 -13.41 12.18 -27.14
C THR A 578 -12.05 11.53 -27.40
N TYR A 579 -11.18 11.58 -26.40
CA TYR A 579 -9.90 10.89 -26.40
C TYR A 579 -9.76 10.18 -25.07
N THR A 580 -9.53 8.88 -25.11
CA THR A 580 -9.32 8.09 -23.91
C THR A 580 -7.82 7.92 -23.70
N VAL A 581 -7.33 8.35 -22.55
CA VAL A 581 -6.02 7.94 -22.05
C VAL A 581 -6.19 6.52 -21.53
N HIS A 582 -5.60 5.56 -22.23
CA HIS A 582 -5.64 4.14 -21.85
C HIS A 582 -4.48 3.79 -20.91
N THR A 583 -4.65 2.70 -20.16
CA THR A 583 -3.56 2.10 -19.38
C THR A 583 -2.49 1.53 -20.31
N ASN A 584 -1.23 1.82 -20.03
CA ASN A 584 -0.10 1.07 -20.58
C ASN A 584 0.15 -0.18 -19.73
N ILE A 585 0.53 -1.28 -20.36
CA ILE A 585 0.68 -2.57 -19.68
C ILE A 585 2.09 -3.10 -19.91
N LEU A 586 2.85 -3.27 -18.84
CA LEU A 586 4.16 -3.92 -18.87
C LEU A 586 4.08 -5.24 -18.09
N LEU A 587 4.16 -6.35 -18.82
CA LEU A 587 4.27 -7.68 -18.22
C LEU A 587 5.72 -8.17 -18.32
N MET A 588 6.40 -8.27 -17.20
CA MET A 588 7.75 -8.82 -17.07
C MET A 588 7.69 -10.27 -16.60
N ILE A 589 8.30 -11.18 -17.36
CA ILE A 589 8.33 -12.61 -17.05
C ILE A 589 9.78 -13.06 -16.91
N VAL A 590 10.15 -13.52 -15.72
CA VAL A 590 11.49 -14.03 -15.40
C VAL A 590 11.51 -15.55 -15.60
N ASP A 591 12.48 -16.05 -16.35
CA ASP A 591 12.57 -17.47 -16.76
C ASP A 591 13.37 -18.27 -15.73
N ASP A 592 12.78 -19.32 -15.15
CA ASP A 592 13.43 -20.19 -14.14
C ASP A 592 13.72 -19.49 -12.79
N TRP A 593 12.73 -18.78 -12.27
CA TRP A 593 12.83 -18.05 -10.99
C TRP A 593 11.66 -18.40 -10.07
N GLY A 594 11.91 -19.30 -9.12
CA GLY A 594 10.99 -19.69 -8.06
C GLY A 594 11.19 -18.88 -6.78
N VAL A 595 10.26 -19.03 -5.83
CA VAL A 595 10.31 -18.33 -4.54
C VAL A 595 11.56 -18.63 -3.72
N ASP A 596 12.21 -19.80 -3.91
CA ASP A 596 13.48 -20.15 -3.25
C ASP A 596 14.66 -19.28 -3.67
N ALA A 597 14.58 -18.66 -4.84
CA ALA A 597 15.62 -17.79 -5.38
C ALA A 597 15.30 -16.30 -5.24
N SER A 598 14.15 -15.96 -4.67
CA SER A 598 13.71 -14.57 -4.50
C SER A 598 14.20 -14.01 -3.17
N PRO A 599 14.91 -12.86 -3.15
CA PRO A 599 15.28 -12.19 -1.91
C PRO A 599 14.09 -11.61 -1.14
N LEU A 600 12.90 -11.58 -1.74
CA LEU A 600 11.67 -11.16 -1.06
C LEU A 600 10.94 -12.34 -0.42
N ASP A 601 11.00 -13.54 -1.03
CA ASP A 601 10.18 -14.69 -0.66
C ASP A 601 10.94 -15.80 0.10
N ASN A 602 12.26 -15.72 0.18
CA ASN A 602 13.08 -16.65 0.95
C ASN A 602 13.91 -15.91 2.01
N ASP A 603 13.68 -16.24 3.27
CA ASP A 603 14.34 -15.64 4.45
C ASP A 603 15.23 -16.65 5.20
N LEU A 604 15.43 -17.85 4.65
CA LEU A 604 16.18 -18.90 5.33
C LEU A 604 17.66 -18.54 5.51
N PRO A 605 18.22 -18.69 6.73
CA PRO A 605 19.52 -18.10 7.10
C PRO A 605 20.74 -18.69 6.38
N ASP A 606 20.60 -19.87 5.78
CA ASP A 606 21.69 -20.58 5.08
C ASP A 606 21.54 -20.53 3.55
N VAL A 607 20.59 -19.76 3.03
CA VAL A 607 20.39 -19.58 1.58
C VAL A 607 21.12 -18.34 1.08
N LEU A 608 21.81 -18.47 -0.04
CA LEU A 608 22.50 -17.36 -0.69
C LEU A 608 21.59 -16.76 -1.75
N LEU A 609 21.14 -15.53 -1.53
CA LEU A 609 20.22 -14.84 -2.44
C LEU A 609 20.96 -13.76 -3.24
N ALA A 610 20.37 -13.38 -4.37
CA ALA A 610 20.86 -12.30 -5.21
C ALA A 610 20.51 -10.94 -4.58
N SER A 611 21.42 -9.97 -4.65
CA SER A 611 21.10 -8.59 -4.28
C SER A 611 20.27 -7.92 -5.38
N MET A 612 18.97 -7.76 -5.16
CA MET A 612 18.02 -7.21 -6.15
C MET A 612 17.31 -5.93 -5.62
N PRO A 613 18.02 -4.80 -5.53
CA PRO A 613 17.46 -3.56 -4.99
C PRO A 613 16.30 -2.97 -5.82
N ASN A 614 16.29 -3.11 -7.15
CA ASN A 614 15.20 -2.56 -7.98
C ASN A 614 13.92 -3.38 -7.81
N LEU A 615 14.03 -4.70 -7.65
CA LEU A 615 12.94 -5.57 -7.25
C LEU A 615 12.43 -5.22 -5.85
N GLY A 616 13.34 -4.94 -4.90
CA GLY A 616 12.99 -4.44 -3.57
C GLY A 616 12.15 -3.17 -3.64
N GLN A 617 12.60 -2.17 -4.41
CA GLN A 617 11.85 -0.93 -4.64
C GLN A 617 10.50 -1.17 -5.33
N LEU A 618 10.44 -2.05 -6.34
CA LEU A 618 9.19 -2.42 -7.00
C LEU A 618 8.18 -3.01 -6.01
N SER A 619 8.65 -3.81 -5.04
CA SER A 619 7.81 -4.33 -3.96
C SER A 619 7.38 -3.24 -2.98
N GLU A 620 8.29 -2.36 -2.55
CA GLU A 620 8.01 -1.27 -1.60
C GLU A 620 7.03 -0.22 -2.16
N GLU A 621 6.97 -0.06 -3.48
CA GLU A 621 6.08 0.88 -4.17
C GLU A 621 4.85 0.19 -4.78
N GLY A 622 4.75 -1.14 -4.66
CA GLY A 622 3.70 -1.95 -5.29
C GLY A 622 2.92 -2.82 -4.29
N LEU A 623 2.27 -3.84 -4.83
CA LEU A 623 1.61 -4.92 -4.10
C LEU A 623 2.32 -6.24 -4.42
N ARG A 624 2.83 -6.91 -3.39
CA ARG A 624 3.46 -8.24 -3.50
C ARG A 624 2.44 -9.36 -3.25
N PHE A 625 2.49 -10.42 -4.05
CA PHE A 625 1.63 -11.59 -3.92
C PHE A 625 2.41 -12.76 -3.34
N THR A 626 2.13 -13.13 -2.09
CA THR A 626 2.86 -14.23 -1.41
C THR A 626 2.35 -15.62 -1.82
N ARG A 627 1.18 -15.68 -2.47
CA ARG A 627 0.52 -16.91 -2.94
C ARG A 627 0.24 -16.86 -4.44
N ALA A 628 1.28 -16.57 -5.21
CA ALA A 628 1.25 -16.57 -6.69
C ALA A 628 1.82 -17.87 -7.27
N TYR A 629 1.12 -18.45 -8.25
CA TYR A 629 1.46 -19.74 -8.81
C TYR A 629 1.46 -19.74 -10.33
N SER A 630 2.31 -20.56 -10.93
CA SER A 630 2.41 -20.79 -12.37
C SER A 630 2.22 -22.27 -12.72
N GLN A 631 2.33 -22.60 -14.02
CA GLN A 631 2.57 -23.99 -14.41
C GLN A 631 4.01 -24.39 -14.07
N PRO A 632 4.31 -25.70 -13.94
CA PRO A 632 5.64 -26.14 -13.54
C PRO A 632 6.72 -25.98 -14.61
N LEU A 633 6.35 -25.61 -15.84
CA LEU A 633 7.25 -25.46 -16.99
C LEU A 633 6.89 -24.25 -17.84
N CYS A 634 7.92 -23.65 -18.45
CA CYS A 634 7.87 -22.43 -19.24
C CYS A 634 6.80 -22.41 -20.36
N SER A 635 6.78 -23.38 -21.28
CA SER A 635 5.81 -23.38 -22.39
C SER A 635 4.36 -23.47 -21.93
N PRO A 636 3.98 -24.39 -21.00
CA PRO A 636 2.66 -24.38 -20.38
C PRO A 636 2.28 -23.03 -19.77
N THR A 637 3.12 -22.41 -18.93
CA THR A 637 2.82 -21.10 -18.31
C THR A 637 2.52 -20.03 -19.35
N ARG A 638 3.37 -19.92 -20.37
CA ARG A 638 3.25 -18.89 -21.42
C ARG A 638 1.97 -19.09 -22.25
N ALA A 639 1.66 -20.33 -22.61
CA ALA A 639 0.41 -20.65 -23.30
C ALA A 639 -0.83 -20.35 -22.43
N THR A 640 -0.77 -20.67 -21.14
CA THR A 640 -1.84 -20.40 -20.17
C THR A 640 -2.12 -18.91 -20.01
N ILE A 641 -1.08 -18.06 -19.87
CA ILE A 641 -1.25 -16.59 -19.80
C ILE A 641 -1.85 -16.05 -21.11
N LEU A 642 -1.39 -16.53 -22.27
CA LEU A 642 -1.85 -16.00 -23.56
C LEU A 642 -3.29 -16.37 -23.90
N THR A 643 -3.83 -17.45 -23.33
CA THR A 643 -5.13 -18.03 -23.72
C THR A 643 -6.18 -18.01 -22.61
N GLY A 644 -5.78 -17.74 -21.36
CA GLY A 644 -6.70 -17.80 -20.20
C GLY A 644 -7.22 -19.21 -19.91
N ARG A 645 -6.49 -20.24 -20.37
CA ARG A 645 -6.90 -21.65 -20.38
C ARG A 645 -5.79 -22.54 -19.86
N GLN A 646 -6.17 -23.70 -19.32
CA GLN A 646 -5.25 -24.64 -18.68
C GLN A 646 -4.55 -25.58 -19.69
N PRO A 647 -3.42 -26.22 -19.31
CA PRO A 647 -2.66 -27.13 -20.19
C PRO A 647 -3.49 -28.22 -20.86
N PHE A 648 -4.41 -28.87 -20.13
CA PHE A 648 -5.32 -29.86 -20.70
C PHE A 648 -6.29 -29.30 -21.76
N GLN A 649 -6.55 -27.99 -21.77
CA GLN A 649 -7.45 -27.34 -22.72
C GLN A 649 -6.73 -26.93 -24.00
N HIS A 650 -5.54 -26.33 -23.87
CA HIS A 650 -4.75 -25.85 -25.01
C HIS A 650 -3.70 -26.87 -25.52
N ASN A 651 -3.58 -28.03 -24.86
CA ASN A 651 -2.70 -29.15 -25.23
C ASN A 651 -1.19 -28.85 -25.18
N VAL A 652 -0.76 -27.86 -24.40
CA VAL A 652 0.68 -27.56 -24.18
C VAL A 652 1.01 -27.88 -22.73
N GLY A 653 1.35 -29.14 -22.46
CA GLY A 653 1.73 -29.60 -21.11
C GLY A 653 3.25 -29.76 -20.91
N THR A 654 4.03 -29.74 -22.00
CA THR A 654 5.51 -29.76 -21.95
C THR A 654 6.13 -28.81 -22.98
N PRO A 655 7.42 -28.46 -22.85
CA PRO A 655 8.16 -27.75 -23.90
C PRO A 655 8.16 -28.45 -25.26
N GLN A 656 8.10 -29.79 -25.28
CA GLN A 656 8.06 -30.57 -26.53
C GLN A 656 6.71 -30.40 -27.25
N ASP A 657 5.64 -30.12 -26.49
CA ASP A 657 4.29 -29.89 -27.00
C ASP A 657 4.08 -28.46 -27.49
N SER A 658 5.08 -27.56 -27.37
CA SER A 658 4.98 -26.20 -27.89
C SER A 658 4.60 -26.15 -29.39
N GLY A 659 5.01 -27.15 -30.17
CA GLY A 659 4.59 -27.31 -31.57
C GLY A 659 3.10 -27.67 -31.76
N LEU A 660 2.40 -28.09 -30.70
CA LEU A 660 0.97 -28.43 -30.68
C LEU A 660 0.06 -27.21 -30.45
N PHE A 661 0.62 -26.06 -30.06
CA PHE A 661 -0.10 -24.78 -29.96
C PHE A 661 -0.86 -24.42 -31.26
N SER A 662 -0.51 -25.04 -32.39
CA SER A 662 -1.20 -24.89 -33.68
C SER A 662 -2.27 -25.90 -34.05
N ASN A 663 -2.33 -27.04 -33.36
CA ASN A 663 -3.28 -28.11 -33.64
C ASN A 663 -4.54 -28.01 -32.76
N GLY A 664 -4.52 -27.18 -31.70
CA GLY A 664 -5.72 -26.65 -31.08
C GLY A 664 -6.37 -25.66 -32.04
N GLN A 665 -7.26 -26.13 -32.91
CA GLN A 665 -7.78 -25.33 -34.03
C GLN A 665 -8.66 -24.13 -33.63
N ASP A 666 -8.83 -23.87 -32.34
CA ASP A 666 -9.80 -22.89 -31.82
C ASP A 666 -9.24 -21.96 -30.73
N GLU A 667 -7.92 -21.90 -30.46
CA GLU A 667 -7.37 -20.97 -29.45
C GLU A 667 -7.27 -19.54 -30.00
N ILE A 668 -7.54 -18.53 -29.16
CA ILE A 668 -7.30 -17.11 -29.47
C ILE A 668 -6.41 -16.51 -28.38
N THR A 669 -5.37 -15.80 -28.80
CA THR A 669 -4.37 -15.22 -27.90
C THR A 669 -4.66 -13.76 -27.56
N LEU A 670 -4.08 -13.26 -26.46
CA LEU A 670 -4.19 -11.84 -26.07
C LEU A 670 -3.95 -10.88 -27.25
N PRO A 671 -2.84 -10.95 -28.02
CA PRO A 671 -2.60 -9.99 -29.11
C PRO A 671 -3.62 -10.09 -30.25
N GLU A 672 -4.10 -11.30 -30.54
CA GLU A 672 -5.18 -11.51 -31.52
C GLU A 672 -6.50 -10.89 -31.03
N ILE A 673 -6.79 -10.95 -29.74
CA ILE A 673 -7.96 -10.29 -29.14
C ILE A 673 -7.82 -8.78 -29.29
N PHE A 674 -6.70 -8.18 -28.87
CA PHE A 674 -6.43 -6.75 -29.03
C PHE A 674 -6.66 -6.31 -30.49
N THR A 675 -6.12 -7.07 -31.44
CA THR A 675 -6.31 -6.80 -32.87
C THR A 675 -7.78 -6.93 -33.28
N SER A 676 -8.47 -8.02 -32.90
CA SER A 676 -9.86 -8.28 -33.30
C SER A 676 -10.87 -7.28 -32.71
N MET A 677 -10.55 -6.73 -31.54
CA MET A 677 -11.36 -5.73 -30.84
C MET A 677 -11.01 -4.29 -31.27
N ASN A 678 -10.04 -4.13 -32.18
CA ASN A 678 -9.47 -2.84 -32.56
C ASN A 678 -9.00 -2.02 -31.33
N ALA A 679 -8.37 -2.69 -30.36
CA ALA A 679 -7.76 -2.01 -29.24
C ALA A 679 -6.67 -1.05 -29.74
N PRO A 680 -6.54 0.16 -29.16
CA PRO A 680 -5.59 1.16 -29.64
C PRO A 680 -4.15 0.87 -29.24
N HIS A 681 -3.90 -0.18 -28.45
CA HIS A 681 -2.57 -0.49 -27.94
C HIS A 681 -1.64 -1.02 -29.02
N SER A 682 -0.46 -0.41 -29.12
CA SER A 682 0.70 -1.03 -29.77
C SER A 682 1.12 -2.27 -28.98
N LEU A 683 1.54 -3.34 -29.68
CA LEU A 683 1.82 -4.63 -29.06
C LEU A 683 3.26 -5.06 -29.35
N LEU A 684 4.02 -5.35 -28.29
CA LEU A 684 5.40 -5.82 -28.39
C LEU A 684 5.58 -7.11 -27.58
N SER A 685 6.28 -8.08 -28.17
CA SER A 685 6.86 -9.20 -27.41
C SER A 685 8.38 -9.22 -27.53
N VAL A 686 9.06 -9.27 -26.39
CA VAL A 686 10.52 -9.33 -26.31
C VAL A 686 10.94 -10.58 -25.57
N GLY A 687 12.00 -11.21 -26.10
CA GLY A 687 12.71 -12.31 -25.47
C GLY A 687 12.18 -13.69 -25.83
N LYS A 688 11.90 -14.52 -24.82
CA LYS A 688 11.61 -15.95 -25.02
C LYS A 688 10.16 -16.20 -25.44
N TRP A 689 9.97 -16.67 -26.66
CA TRP A 689 8.64 -17.11 -27.16
C TRP A 689 8.30 -18.53 -26.68
N HIS A 690 9.08 -19.53 -27.12
CA HIS A 690 8.99 -20.93 -26.70
C HIS A 690 7.61 -21.63 -26.84
N LEU A 691 6.80 -21.19 -27.80
CA LEU A 691 5.50 -21.79 -28.16
C LEU A 691 5.46 -22.29 -29.61
N GLY A 692 6.62 -22.67 -30.15
CA GLY A 692 6.79 -23.14 -31.52
C GLY A 692 7.45 -22.11 -32.45
N GLY A 693 7.52 -22.43 -33.74
CA GLY A 693 8.13 -21.59 -34.77
C GLY A 693 7.49 -21.81 -36.15
N GLN A 694 7.95 -21.05 -37.16
CA GLN A 694 7.39 -21.04 -38.53
C GLN A 694 5.87 -20.82 -38.57
N SER A 695 5.04 -21.83 -38.90
CA SER A 695 3.57 -21.71 -38.94
C SER A 695 2.94 -21.44 -37.58
N ASN A 696 3.72 -21.58 -36.49
CA ASN A 696 3.28 -21.48 -35.11
C ASN A 696 4.10 -20.42 -34.33
N GLY A 697 4.71 -19.47 -35.06
CA GLY A 697 5.58 -18.46 -34.45
C GLY A 697 4.81 -17.35 -33.73
N TYR A 698 5.58 -16.44 -33.12
CA TYR A 698 5.10 -15.28 -32.38
C TYR A 698 4.01 -14.47 -33.14
N ASN A 699 4.14 -14.32 -34.47
CA ASN A 699 3.16 -13.58 -35.27
C ASN A 699 1.98 -14.46 -35.71
N SER A 700 2.26 -15.59 -36.38
CA SER A 700 1.21 -16.38 -37.03
C SER A 700 0.25 -17.08 -36.06
N ARG A 701 0.65 -17.27 -34.80
CA ARG A 701 -0.20 -17.83 -33.73
C ARG A 701 -0.22 -17.01 -32.46
N GLY A 702 0.86 -16.29 -32.14
CA GLY A 702 0.84 -15.39 -30.99
C GLY A 702 0.19 -14.04 -31.27
N GLY A 703 -0.07 -13.70 -32.54
CA GLY A 703 -0.67 -12.41 -32.93
C GLY A 703 0.24 -11.19 -32.75
N TRP A 704 1.51 -11.39 -32.37
CA TRP A 704 2.43 -10.29 -32.09
C TRP A 704 2.88 -9.60 -33.39
N PRO A 705 2.59 -8.29 -33.57
CA PRO A 705 3.03 -7.55 -34.74
C PRO A 705 4.53 -7.26 -34.68
N GLU A 706 5.08 -7.07 -33.48
CA GLU A 706 6.50 -6.80 -33.24
C GLU A 706 7.12 -7.80 -32.26
N PHE A 707 8.29 -8.33 -32.62
CA PHE A 707 9.02 -9.32 -31.84
C PHE A 707 10.53 -9.22 -31.98
N TYR A 708 11.22 -9.26 -30.83
CA TYR A 708 12.67 -9.36 -30.75
C TYR A 708 13.08 -10.38 -29.70
N GLY A 709 13.67 -11.50 -30.12
CA GLY A 709 14.09 -12.52 -29.16
C GLY A 709 14.40 -13.87 -29.77
N ILE A 710 13.97 -14.94 -29.11
CA ILE A 710 14.24 -16.33 -29.52
C ILE A 710 12.95 -17.15 -29.60
N ASP A 711 12.87 -18.01 -30.62
CA ASP A 711 11.76 -18.98 -30.76
C ASP A 711 11.96 -20.23 -29.89
N ARG A 712 13.19 -20.46 -29.41
CA ARG A 712 13.61 -21.66 -28.67
C ARG A 712 13.47 -21.50 -27.16
N GLY A 713 13.73 -22.58 -26.43
CA GLY A 713 13.63 -22.64 -24.97
C GLY A 713 14.74 -21.99 -24.17
N GLY A 714 15.73 -21.38 -24.82
CA GLY A 714 16.86 -20.72 -24.18
C GLY A 714 17.91 -20.33 -25.22
N VAL A 715 18.79 -19.40 -24.84
CA VAL A 715 19.94 -19.01 -25.65
C VAL A 715 21.05 -20.07 -25.57
N GLN A 716 21.88 -20.14 -26.61
CA GLN A 716 23.07 -21.01 -26.60
C GLN A 716 24.18 -20.40 -25.73
N ASP A 717 24.28 -19.08 -25.73
CA ASP A 717 25.23 -18.25 -24.98
C ASP A 717 24.68 -16.81 -24.95
N TYR A 718 24.66 -16.11 -23.81
CA TYR A 718 24.04 -14.78 -23.76
C TYR A 718 24.83 -13.70 -24.50
N PHE A 719 26.10 -13.92 -24.85
CA PHE A 719 26.94 -13.01 -25.63
C PHE A 719 27.11 -13.46 -27.08
N ASN A 720 26.57 -14.61 -27.47
CA ASN A 720 26.61 -15.08 -28.85
C ASN A 720 25.41 -15.99 -29.14
N TRP A 721 24.32 -15.35 -29.53
CA TRP A 721 23.03 -16.01 -29.75
C TRP A 721 22.40 -15.56 -31.07
N THR A 722 21.55 -16.41 -31.62
CA THR A 722 20.79 -16.10 -32.83
C THR A 722 19.48 -15.41 -32.43
N LYS A 723 19.39 -14.13 -32.76
CA LYS A 723 18.21 -13.30 -32.54
C LYS A 723 17.24 -13.39 -33.71
N ASN A 724 15.96 -13.49 -33.42
CA ASN A 724 14.86 -13.26 -34.35
C ASN A 724 14.36 -11.81 -34.16
N SER A 725 14.49 -11.00 -35.20
CA SER A 725 13.95 -9.64 -35.29
C SER A 725 12.86 -9.63 -36.36
N ASN A 726 11.59 -9.67 -35.94
CA ASN A 726 10.44 -9.66 -36.85
C ASN A 726 10.53 -10.69 -37.99
N GLY A 727 10.94 -11.92 -37.67
CA GLY A 727 11.02 -13.06 -38.59
C GLY A 727 12.38 -13.17 -39.30
N THR A 728 13.25 -12.17 -39.17
CA THR A 728 14.61 -12.21 -39.70
C THR A 728 15.57 -12.66 -38.61
N THR A 729 16.31 -13.75 -38.86
CA THR A 729 17.29 -14.29 -37.91
C THR A 729 18.70 -13.83 -38.22
N ALA A 730 19.43 -13.39 -37.19
CA ALA A 730 20.83 -12.98 -37.28
C ALA A 730 21.55 -13.25 -35.94
N ASP A 731 22.84 -13.57 -36.01
CA ASP A 731 23.66 -13.70 -34.81
C ASP A 731 23.99 -12.32 -34.24
N THR A 732 23.95 -12.18 -32.92
CA THR A 732 24.27 -10.94 -32.19
C THR A 732 25.25 -11.21 -31.05
N THR A 733 26.00 -10.18 -30.69
CA THR A 733 26.95 -10.21 -29.56
C THR A 733 26.53 -9.33 -28.39
N VAL A 734 25.40 -8.63 -28.51
CA VAL A 734 24.81 -7.87 -27.41
C VAL A 734 24.32 -8.86 -26.36
N TYR A 735 24.63 -8.61 -25.09
CA TYR A 735 24.16 -9.45 -23.98
C TYR A 735 22.64 -9.57 -24.04
N SER A 736 22.12 -10.79 -24.00
CA SER A 736 20.71 -11.03 -24.33
C SER A 736 19.71 -10.23 -23.49
N THR A 737 19.94 -10.11 -22.17
CA THR A 737 19.07 -9.32 -21.28
C THR A 737 19.11 -7.82 -21.63
N THR A 738 20.30 -7.28 -21.92
CA THR A 738 20.46 -5.88 -22.35
C THR A 738 19.79 -5.61 -23.70
N ASP A 739 19.93 -6.53 -24.67
CA ASP A 739 19.22 -6.41 -25.95
C ASP A 739 17.72 -6.39 -25.73
N GLN A 740 17.18 -7.28 -24.89
CA GLN A 740 15.75 -7.32 -24.55
C GLN A 740 15.28 -5.97 -23.99
N VAL A 741 15.94 -5.45 -22.96
CA VAL A 741 15.55 -4.15 -22.38
C VAL A 741 15.73 -3.00 -23.36
N ASN A 742 16.74 -3.02 -24.24
CA ASN A 742 16.89 -1.98 -25.28
C ASN A 742 15.67 -1.91 -26.22
N HIS A 743 15.15 -3.06 -26.69
CA HIS A 743 13.97 -3.06 -27.55
C HIS A 743 12.70 -2.65 -26.80
N ALA A 744 12.56 -3.10 -25.55
CA ALA A 744 11.44 -2.71 -24.72
C ALA A 744 11.43 -1.20 -24.45
N THR A 745 12.55 -0.63 -23.99
CA THR A 745 12.70 0.82 -23.75
C THR A 745 12.47 1.63 -25.02
N THR A 746 13.07 1.25 -26.15
CA THR A 746 12.87 1.96 -27.44
C THR A 746 11.39 2.00 -27.82
N PHE A 747 10.71 0.86 -27.75
CA PHE A 747 9.28 0.77 -28.06
C PHE A 747 8.43 1.60 -27.10
N ILE A 748 8.74 1.58 -25.80
CA ILE A 748 8.01 2.38 -24.80
C ILE A 748 8.20 3.86 -25.09
N GLU A 749 9.45 4.34 -25.20
CA GLU A 749 9.77 5.74 -25.49
C GLU A 749 9.11 6.23 -26.79
N GLU A 750 9.13 5.42 -27.86
CA GLU A 750 8.48 5.76 -29.12
C GLU A 750 6.95 5.86 -28.99
N ASN A 751 6.31 4.97 -28.24
CA ASN A 751 4.86 5.00 -28.04
C ASN A 751 4.43 6.12 -27.08
N GLU A 752 5.19 6.39 -26.02
CA GLU A 752 4.99 7.52 -25.10
C GLU A 752 5.09 8.86 -25.86
N ALA A 753 6.13 9.05 -26.69
CA ALA A 753 6.30 10.25 -27.50
C ALA A 753 5.12 10.48 -28.47
N ASN A 754 4.50 9.40 -28.96
CA ASN A 754 3.35 9.46 -29.86
C ASN A 754 1.99 9.44 -29.14
N GLY A 755 1.96 9.36 -27.80
CA GLY A 755 0.72 9.22 -27.04
C GLY A 755 -0.09 7.97 -27.41
N THR A 756 0.58 6.93 -27.90
CA THR A 756 -0.06 5.67 -28.28
C THR A 756 0.02 4.72 -27.10
N PRO A 757 -1.10 4.19 -26.58
CA PRO A 757 -1.04 3.25 -25.49
C PRO A 757 -0.36 1.96 -25.95
N TRP A 758 0.19 1.19 -25.02
CA TRP A 758 0.97 0.01 -25.40
C TRP A 758 0.83 -1.15 -24.41
N PHE A 759 1.03 -2.36 -24.93
CA PHE A 759 1.21 -3.58 -24.16
C PHE A 759 2.54 -4.23 -24.55
N ALA A 760 3.46 -4.31 -23.59
CA ALA A 760 4.76 -4.95 -23.73
C ALA A 760 4.83 -6.24 -22.91
N TRP A 761 5.04 -7.36 -23.59
CA TRP A 761 5.39 -8.66 -23.02
C TRP A 761 6.91 -8.79 -23.03
N VAL A 762 7.54 -8.64 -21.87
CA VAL A 762 9.00 -8.75 -21.71
C VAL A 762 9.33 -10.07 -21.01
N ALA A 763 9.56 -11.11 -21.81
CA ALA A 763 9.89 -12.44 -21.35
C ALA A 763 11.41 -12.65 -21.37
N PHE A 764 12.06 -12.38 -20.24
CA PHE A 764 13.51 -12.49 -20.13
C PHE A 764 14.01 -13.90 -20.45
N ASN A 765 15.21 -13.99 -21.03
CA ASN A 765 15.92 -15.26 -21.12
C ASN A 765 16.60 -15.59 -19.78
N ALA A 766 17.03 -14.56 -19.05
CA ALA A 766 17.63 -14.69 -17.73
C ALA A 766 16.61 -15.08 -16.66
N PRO A 767 17.03 -15.82 -15.62
CA PRO A 767 18.35 -16.43 -15.42
C PRO A 767 18.52 -17.88 -15.98
N HIS A 768 17.68 -18.35 -16.92
CA HIS A 768 17.75 -19.72 -17.45
C HIS A 768 19.15 -20.09 -17.96
N THR A 769 19.51 -21.38 -17.86
CA THR A 769 20.77 -21.93 -18.40
C THR A 769 21.04 -21.49 -19.85
N PRO A 770 22.32 -21.33 -20.26
CA PRO A 770 23.54 -21.67 -19.53
C PRO A 770 23.91 -20.68 -18.40
N PHE A 771 24.50 -21.17 -17.30
CA PHE A 771 24.97 -20.30 -16.21
C PHE A 771 26.41 -19.84 -16.46
N HIS A 772 26.61 -18.53 -16.65
CA HIS A 772 27.90 -17.90 -16.88
C HIS A 772 27.93 -16.49 -16.30
N ASP A 773 29.11 -15.86 -16.30
CA ASP A 773 29.28 -14.52 -15.76
C ASP A 773 28.58 -13.46 -16.64
N PRO A 774 27.70 -12.61 -16.08
CA PRO A 774 27.11 -11.47 -16.78
C PRO A 774 28.12 -10.33 -16.99
N PRO A 775 27.77 -9.31 -17.81
CA PRO A 775 28.62 -8.14 -18.06
C PRO A 775 28.98 -7.39 -16.75
N PRO A 776 30.26 -7.04 -16.51
CA PRO A 776 30.66 -6.33 -15.29
C PRO A 776 29.93 -5.00 -15.04
N GLU A 777 29.47 -4.34 -16.09
CA GLU A 777 28.74 -3.07 -16.04
C GLU A 777 27.29 -3.19 -15.53
N LEU A 778 26.74 -4.40 -15.47
CA LEU A 778 25.41 -4.66 -14.88
C LEU A 778 25.50 -5.10 -13.41
N ALA A 779 26.65 -4.93 -12.78
CA ALA A 779 26.78 -5.19 -11.36
C ALA A 779 26.04 -4.11 -10.56
N PRO A 780 25.39 -4.46 -9.43
CA PRO A 780 24.93 -3.47 -8.46
C PRO A 780 26.07 -2.53 -8.02
N ASP A 781 25.75 -1.39 -7.41
CA ASP A 781 26.75 -0.42 -6.94
C ASP A 781 27.80 -1.01 -5.98
N SER A 782 27.41 -2.03 -5.21
CA SER A 782 28.29 -2.80 -4.32
C SER A 782 29.20 -3.81 -5.04
N GLY A 783 29.03 -3.96 -6.36
CA GLY A 783 29.59 -5.03 -7.18
C GLY A 783 28.74 -6.30 -7.12
N TYR A 784 29.03 -7.24 -8.02
CA TYR A 784 28.44 -8.57 -7.94
C TYR A 784 28.81 -9.27 -6.64
N SER A 785 27.90 -10.10 -6.15
CA SER A 785 28.19 -10.99 -5.03
C SER A 785 29.46 -11.80 -5.26
N ILE A 786 30.16 -12.12 -4.16
CA ILE A 786 31.31 -13.02 -4.17
C ILE A 786 30.84 -14.47 -4.00
N GLN A 787 31.64 -15.43 -4.48
CA GLN A 787 31.33 -16.85 -4.33
C GLN A 787 31.61 -17.29 -2.90
N GLU A 788 30.62 -17.88 -2.25
CA GLU A 788 30.72 -18.32 -0.87
C GLU A 788 31.16 -19.78 -0.73
N SER A 789 31.68 -20.14 0.44
CA SER A 789 32.15 -21.50 0.72
C SER A 789 30.98 -22.49 0.76
N GLY A 790 30.94 -23.43 -0.18
CA GLY A 790 29.87 -24.43 -0.31
C GLY A 790 28.90 -24.14 -1.46
N GLU A 791 28.97 -22.94 -2.04
CA GLU A 791 28.20 -22.54 -3.23
C GLU A 791 28.79 -23.17 -4.49
N SER A 792 27.96 -23.88 -5.26
CA SER A 792 28.39 -24.40 -6.56
C SER A 792 28.62 -23.27 -7.56
N ASN A 793 29.47 -23.49 -8.58
CA ASN A 793 29.69 -22.49 -9.63
C ASN A 793 28.41 -22.10 -10.37
N ASN A 794 27.44 -23.02 -10.48
CA ASN A 794 26.17 -22.74 -11.12
C ASN A 794 25.31 -21.81 -10.27
N GLN A 795 25.17 -22.09 -8.96
CA GLN A 795 24.45 -21.22 -8.02
C GLN A 795 25.05 -19.83 -8.00
N PHE A 796 26.38 -19.75 -7.94
CA PHE A 796 27.11 -18.48 -7.95
C PHE A 796 26.81 -17.64 -9.20
N ARG A 797 26.86 -18.26 -10.38
CA ARG A 797 26.57 -17.58 -11.65
C ARG A 797 25.09 -17.24 -11.82
N TYR A 798 24.20 -18.06 -11.26
CA TYR A 798 22.77 -17.81 -11.24
C TYR A 798 22.43 -16.57 -10.39
N ARG A 799 23.03 -16.43 -9.19
CA ARG A 799 22.87 -15.21 -8.38
C ARG A 799 23.35 -13.96 -9.11
N LYS A 800 24.53 -14.04 -9.74
CA LYS A 800 25.04 -12.91 -10.55
C LYS A 800 24.10 -12.57 -11.71
N ALA A 801 23.52 -13.57 -12.38
CA ALA A 801 22.57 -13.34 -13.47
C ALA A 801 21.29 -12.64 -12.99
N LEU A 802 20.80 -12.96 -11.78
CA LEU A 802 19.69 -12.26 -11.13
C LEU A 802 20.05 -10.81 -10.75
N GLU A 803 21.25 -10.57 -10.21
CA GLU A 803 21.75 -9.21 -9.92
C GLU A 803 21.87 -8.35 -11.19
N ALA A 804 22.33 -8.95 -12.30
CA ALA A 804 22.40 -8.30 -13.60
C ALA A 804 21.01 -8.02 -14.19
N LEU A 805 20.09 -8.97 -14.04
CA LEU A 805 18.69 -8.82 -14.44
C LEU A 805 18.01 -7.70 -13.66
N ASP A 806 18.23 -7.61 -12.34
CA ASP A 806 17.66 -6.55 -11.50
C ASP A 806 18.11 -5.16 -11.95
N THR A 807 19.38 -5.00 -12.32
CA THR A 807 19.91 -3.75 -12.88
C THR A 807 19.20 -3.37 -14.19
N GLU A 808 18.95 -4.34 -15.06
CA GLU A 808 18.20 -4.13 -16.32
C GLU A 808 16.70 -3.89 -16.08
N ILE A 809 16.10 -4.49 -15.04
CA ILE A 809 14.74 -4.17 -14.60
C ILE A 809 14.66 -2.71 -14.15
N GLY A 810 15.63 -2.24 -13.35
CA GLY A 810 15.71 -0.82 -12.95
C GLY A 810 15.70 0.10 -14.16
N ARG A 811 16.57 -0.17 -15.14
CA ARG A 811 16.63 0.61 -16.40
C ARG A 811 15.34 0.55 -17.22
N LEU A 812 14.66 -0.58 -17.24
CA LEU A 812 13.36 -0.70 -17.93
C LEU A 812 12.29 0.14 -17.23
N LEU A 813 12.26 0.12 -15.89
CA LEU A 813 11.31 0.88 -15.08
C LEU A 813 11.55 2.39 -15.16
N GLU A 814 12.78 2.85 -15.43
CA GLU A 814 13.05 4.27 -15.69
C GLU A 814 12.40 4.77 -16.99
N ALA A 815 12.14 3.88 -17.95
CA ALA A 815 11.53 4.24 -19.23
C ALA A 815 9.99 4.35 -19.18
N VAL A 816 9.34 3.85 -18.12
CA VAL A 816 7.88 3.85 -18.05
C VAL A 816 7.34 5.11 -17.39
N ASN A 817 6.21 5.62 -17.87
CA ASN A 817 5.44 6.63 -17.16
C ASN A 817 4.63 5.96 -16.02
N PRO A 818 4.93 6.23 -14.73
CA PRO A 818 4.26 5.54 -13.62
C PRO A 818 2.79 5.92 -13.44
N ALA A 819 2.35 7.08 -13.95
CA ALA A 819 0.95 7.52 -13.84
C ALA A 819 0.00 6.76 -14.77
N ARG A 820 0.53 6.15 -15.84
CA ARG A 820 -0.26 5.46 -16.87
C ARG A 820 0.06 3.97 -17.01
N THR A 821 1.17 3.51 -16.44
CA THR A 821 1.67 2.15 -16.66
C THR A 821 1.35 1.22 -15.51
N GLN A 822 0.59 0.17 -15.80
CA GLN A 822 0.47 -0.98 -14.92
C GLN A 822 1.59 -1.98 -15.21
N VAL A 823 2.50 -2.11 -14.25
CA VAL A 823 3.60 -3.08 -14.23
C VAL A 823 3.16 -4.33 -13.48
N ILE A 824 3.43 -5.50 -14.07
CA ILE A 824 3.26 -6.81 -13.44
C ILE A 824 4.54 -7.61 -13.69
N LEU A 825 5.16 -8.12 -12.63
CA LEU A 825 6.34 -8.99 -12.70
C LEU A 825 5.99 -10.36 -12.12
N LEU A 826 6.38 -11.44 -12.80
CA LEU A 826 6.28 -12.80 -12.26
C LEU A 826 7.41 -13.73 -12.74
N GLY A 827 7.68 -14.79 -11.98
CA GLY A 827 8.41 -15.97 -12.47
C GLY A 827 7.53 -16.87 -13.36
N ASP A 828 8.10 -17.56 -14.34
CA ASP A 828 7.34 -18.47 -15.22
C ASP A 828 7.19 -19.90 -14.69
N ASN A 829 8.12 -20.34 -13.84
CA ASN A 829 8.11 -21.61 -13.11
C ASN A 829 9.19 -21.58 -12.02
N GLY A 830 9.21 -22.62 -11.18
CA GLY A 830 10.22 -22.80 -10.14
C GLY A 830 11.67 -22.87 -10.63
N THR A 831 12.60 -22.84 -9.68
CA THR A 831 14.05 -22.84 -9.91
C THR A 831 14.55 -24.22 -10.36
N PRO A 832 15.49 -24.33 -11.32
CA PRO A 832 15.94 -25.63 -11.83
C PRO A 832 16.86 -26.36 -10.85
N ASN A 833 16.78 -27.70 -10.82
CA ASN A 833 17.57 -28.60 -9.96
C ASN A 833 19.07 -28.25 -9.81
N GLN A 834 19.71 -27.70 -10.85
CA GLN A 834 21.13 -27.33 -10.81
C GLN A 834 21.46 -26.17 -9.87
N VAL A 835 20.47 -25.37 -9.49
CA VAL A 835 20.61 -24.15 -8.69
C VAL A 835 19.49 -23.94 -7.67
N VAL A 836 18.55 -24.90 -7.56
CA VAL A 836 17.50 -24.91 -6.53
C VAL A 836 18.12 -24.78 -5.14
N GLN A 837 17.46 -24.02 -4.28
CA GLN A 837 17.89 -23.76 -2.91
C GLN A 837 16.82 -24.19 -1.91
N ALA A 838 17.21 -24.23 -0.63
CA ALA A 838 16.27 -24.51 0.45
C ALA A 838 15.11 -23.48 0.44
N PRO A 839 13.88 -23.87 0.84
CA PRO A 839 13.52 -25.15 1.44
C PRO A 839 13.47 -26.32 0.44
N PHE A 840 13.47 -26.02 -0.85
CA PHE A 840 13.36 -27.02 -1.91
C PHE A 840 14.67 -27.77 -2.17
N GLY A 841 14.56 -28.86 -2.91
CA GLY A 841 15.71 -29.71 -3.26
C GLY A 841 15.47 -30.50 -4.53
N GLU A 842 16.40 -31.41 -4.82
CA GLU A 842 16.31 -32.27 -6.00
C GLU A 842 15.01 -33.10 -5.97
N GLY A 843 14.15 -32.92 -6.98
CA GLY A 843 12.84 -33.57 -7.09
C GLY A 843 11.63 -32.73 -6.66
N ASN A 844 11.86 -31.53 -6.13
CA ASN A 844 10.84 -30.56 -5.75
C ASN A 844 11.16 -29.19 -6.34
N SER A 845 11.43 -29.13 -7.64
CA SER A 845 11.97 -27.95 -8.33
C SER A 845 11.23 -27.71 -9.66
N LYS A 846 11.78 -26.86 -10.55
CA LYS A 846 11.28 -26.72 -11.93
C LYS A 846 10.86 -28.06 -12.54
N GLY A 847 9.65 -28.09 -13.06
CA GLY A 847 9.02 -29.25 -13.66
C GLY A 847 8.11 -30.00 -12.71
N ASP A 848 8.32 -29.94 -11.40
CA ASP A 848 7.55 -30.71 -10.42
C ASP A 848 6.26 -29.99 -9.99
N LEU A 849 5.25 -30.75 -9.54
CA LEU A 849 3.95 -30.20 -9.09
C LEU A 849 3.96 -29.69 -7.65
N TYR A 850 5.10 -29.85 -6.96
CA TYR A 850 5.38 -29.29 -5.65
C TYR A 850 5.63 -27.78 -5.75
N ASN A 851 5.61 -27.06 -4.63
CA ASN A 851 5.74 -25.61 -4.53
C ASN A 851 7.05 -25.14 -5.15
N GLY A 852 8.14 -25.88 -5.00
CA GLY A 852 9.40 -25.52 -5.66
C GLY A 852 9.38 -25.60 -7.19
N GLY A 853 8.33 -26.15 -7.79
CA GLY A 853 8.09 -26.11 -9.24
C GLY A 853 7.03 -25.10 -9.70
N ILE A 854 6.03 -24.78 -8.86
CA ILE A 854 4.86 -23.97 -9.27
C ILE A 854 4.66 -22.66 -8.49
N HIS A 855 5.27 -22.48 -7.31
CA HIS A 855 5.17 -21.26 -6.51
C HIS A 855 6.22 -20.26 -6.97
N VAL A 856 5.78 -19.12 -7.48
CA VAL A 856 6.65 -18.12 -8.13
C VAL A 856 6.47 -16.75 -7.47
N PRO A 857 7.51 -15.89 -7.47
CA PRO A 857 7.36 -14.51 -7.04
C PRO A 857 6.43 -13.75 -8.00
N MET A 858 5.65 -12.82 -7.45
CA MET A 858 4.83 -11.90 -8.25
C MET A 858 4.62 -10.55 -7.55
N ILE A 859 4.75 -9.46 -8.32
CA ILE A 859 4.54 -8.08 -7.85
C ILE A 859 3.77 -7.30 -8.91
N ALA A 860 2.84 -6.44 -8.47
CA ALA A 860 2.17 -5.48 -9.33
C ALA A 860 2.37 -4.04 -8.80
N LYS A 861 2.63 -3.09 -9.69
CA LYS A 861 2.76 -1.65 -9.38
C LYS A 861 2.13 -0.84 -10.49
N GLY A 862 1.35 0.18 -10.16
CA GLY A 862 0.79 1.09 -11.16
C GLY A 862 -0.52 1.73 -10.71
N PRO A 863 -1.17 2.50 -11.60
CA PRO A 863 -2.34 3.32 -11.27
C PRO A 863 -3.58 2.50 -10.88
N TRP A 864 -3.57 1.18 -11.05
CA TRP A 864 -4.66 0.29 -10.64
C TRP A 864 -4.44 -0.35 -9.27
N VAL A 865 -3.26 -0.15 -8.66
CA VAL A 865 -2.98 -0.56 -7.29
C VAL A 865 -3.51 0.54 -6.36
N ASP A 866 -4.66 0.26 -5.74
CA ASP A 866 -5.39 1.14 -4.83
C ASP A 866 -5.47 0.49 -3.44
N VAL A 867 -4.31 0.00 -2.99
CA VAL A 867 -4.04 -0.50 -1.65
C VAL A 867 -2.78 0.18 -1.15
N GLU A 868 -2.47 0.02 0.13
CA GLU A 868 -1.24 0.56 0.71
C GLU A 868 0.00 0.11 -0.09
N ALA A 869 0.80 1.07 -0.56
CA ALA A 869 2.06 0.80 -1.24
C ALA A 869 3.03 0.04 -0.30
N GLY A 870 3.68 -0.99 -0.82
CA GLY A 870 4.57 -1.84 -0.03
C GLY A 870 3.86 -2.94 0.74
N SER A 871 2.53 -3.06 0.59
CA SER A 871 1.76 -4.14 1.20
C SER A 871 1.95 -5.47 0.46
N SER A 872 1.60 -6.55 1.15
CA SER A 872 1.53 -7.89 0.59
C SER A 872 0.12 -8.46 0.71
N THR A 873 -0.23 -9.37 -0.20
CA THR A 873 -1.51 -10.09 -0.18
C THR A 873 -1.30 -11.59 -0.25
N GLU A 874 -2.06 -12.31 0.57
CA GLU A 874 -2.15 -13.77 0.56
C GLU A 874 -3.29 -14.29 -0.32
N LYS A 875 -3.97 -13.40 -1.06
CA LYS A 875 -4.98 -13.83 -2.03
C LYS A 875 -4.33 -14.77 -3.05
N LEU A 876 -4.98 -15.91 -3.26
CA LEU A 876 -4.49 -16.93 -4.16
C LEU A 876 -4.53 -16.42 -5.59
N VAL A 877 -3.40 -16.41 -6.29
CA VAL A 877 -3.32 -15.97 -7.70
C VAL A 877 -2.63 -17.04 -8.54
N HIS A 878 -3.15 -17.29 -9.73
CA HIS A 878 -2.51 -18.18 -10.69
C HIS A 878 -2.20 -17.43 -12.00
N CYS A 879 -1.15 -17.83 -12.72
CA CYS A 879 -0.72 -17.14 -13.95
C CYS A 879 -1.82 -17.05 -15.02
N ILE A 880 -2.82 -17.94 -14.98
CA ILE A 880 -4.01 -17.89 -15.84
C ILE A 880 -4.79 -16.58 -15.70
N ASP A 881 -4.83 -16.01 -14.49
CA ASP A 881 -5.60 -14.81 -14.15
C ASP A 881 -5.08 -13.55 -14.86
N LEU A 882 -3.81 -13.58 -15.30
CA LEU A 882 -3.20 -12.49 -16.06
C LEU A 882 -3.89 -12.26 -17.40
N PHE A 883 -4.53 -13.28 -17.99
CA PHE A 883 -5.27 -13.13 -19.24
C PHE A 883 -6.41 -12.11 -19.11
N SER A 884 -7.37 -12.34 -18.21
CA SER A 884 -8.51 -11.43 -18.01
C SER A 884 -8.05 -10.10 -17.41
N THR A 885 -7.01 -10.12 -16.57
CA THR A 885 -6.42 -8.90 -16.01
C THR A 885 -5.92 -7.96 -17.11
N ILE A 886 -5.15 -8.48 -18.08
CA ILE A 886 -4.59 -7.66 -19.17
C ILE A 886 -5.70 -7.12 -20.08
N LEU A 887 -6.74 -7.92 -20.37
CA LEU A 887 -7.90 -7.44 -21.12
C LEU A 887 -8.65 -6.32 -20.38
N GLU A 888 -8.89 -6.48 -19.07
CA GLU A 888 -9.55 -5.46 -18.26
C GLU A 888 -8.73 -4.17 -18.20
N LEU A 889 -7.42 -4.26 -17.96
CA LEU A 889 -6.51 -3.10 -17.94
C LEU A 889 -6.49 -2.36 -19.29
N ALA A 890 -6.63 -3.08 -20.40
CA ALA A 890 -6.71 -2.50 -21.74
C ALA A 890 -8.09 -1.89 -22.06
N GLY A 891 -9.09 -2.06 -21.19
CA GLY A 891 -10.46 -1.62 -21.41
C GLY A 891 -11.24 -2.52 -22.39
N ILE A 892 -10.83 -3.78 -22.54
CA ILE A 892 -11.50 -4.77 -23.39
C ILE A 892 -12.50 -5.55 -22.54
N ASP A 893 -13.79 -5.44 -22.86
CA ASP A 893 -14.83 -6.29 -22.27
C ASP A 893 -14.71 -7.72 -22.84
N GLU A 894 -14.24 -8.65 -22.01
CA GLU A 894 -14.07 -10.06 -22.36
C GLU A 894 -15.37 -10.70 -22.88
N THR A 895 -16.53 -10.29 -22.37
CA THR A 895 -17.84 -10.83 -22.79
C THR A 895 -18.24 -10.40 -24.20
N ALA A 896 -17.64 -9.33 -24.70
CA ALA A 896 -17.86 -8.82 -26.05
C ALA A 896 -16.96 -9.50 -27.11
N VAL A 897 -15.97 -10.30 -26.69
CA VAL A 897 -15.04 -10.99 -27.60
C VAL A 897 -15.71 -12.24 -28.19
N PRO A 898 -16.07 -12.25 -29.50
CA PRO A 898 -16.94 -13.30 -30.04
C PRO A 898 -16.31 -14.71 -29.99
N SER A 899 -14.99 -14.79 -30.17
CA SER A 899 -14.23 -16.04 -30.14
C SER A 899 -14.15 -16.69 -28.75
N LEU A 900 -14.22 -15.89 -27.68
CA LEU A 900 -14.19 -16.41 -26.30
C LEU A 900 -15.52 -17.01 -25.88
N SER A 901 -16.64 -16.57 -26.46
CA SER A 901 -17.97 -17.08 -26.11
C SER A 901 -18.14 -18.60 -26.29
N SER A 902 -17.32 -19.21 -27.15
CA SER A 902 -17.26 -20.67 -27.38
C SER A 902 -16.14 -21.38 -26.62
N GLN A 903 -15.27 -20.65 -25.92
CA GLN A 903 -14.14 -21.18 -25.18
C GLN A 903 -14.45 -21.17 -23.67
N SER A 904 -14.10 -22.25 -22.97
CA SER A 904 -14.13 -22.26 -21.50
C SER A 904 -12.88 -21.54 -20.97
N VAL A 905 -12.94 -20.20 -20.92
CA VAL A 905 -11.95 -19.38 -20.20
C VAL A 905 -12.12 -19.61 -18.71
N ARG A 906 -11.00 -19.77 -17.99
CA ARG A 906 -10.98 -20.06 -16.54
C ARG A 906 -10.26 -18.98 -15.73
N SER A 907 -9.79 -17.94 -16.40
CA SER A 907 -9.12 -16.78 -15.83
C SER A 907 -10.08 -15.90 -15.03
N GLN A 908 -9.62 -15.35 -13.90
CA GLN A 908 -10.32 -14.33 -13.13
C GLN A 908 -9.41 -13.13 -12.92
N SER A 909 -9.81 -11.95 -13.40
CA SER A 909 -9.00 -10.73 -13.25
C SER A 909 -8.60 -10.48 -11.79
N ILE A 910 -7.35 -10.05 -11.58
CA ILE A 910 -6.84 -9.67 -10.25
C ILE A 910 -7.06 -8.20 -9.93
N VAL A 911 -7.64 -7.38 -10.82
CA VAL A 911 -7.91 -5.96 -10.57
C VAL A 911 -8.68 -5.73 -9.24
N PRO A 912 -9.68 -6.56 -8.86
CA PRO A 912 -10.31 -6.45 -7.53
C PRO A 912 -9.33 -6.62 -6.37
N ILE A 913 -8.30 -7.46 -6.51
CA ILE A 913 -7.24 -7.63 -5.50
C ILE A 913 -6.37 -6.37 -5.45
N LEU A 914 -6.01 -5.82 -6.62
CA LEU A 914 -5.22 -4.58 -6.70
C LEU A 914 -5.92 -3.40 -6.00
N LYS A 915 -7.25 -3.42 -5.91
CA LYS A 915 -8.09 -2.41 -5.25
C LYS A 915 -8.55 -2.80 -3.83
N GLY A 916 -8.01 -3.87 -3.26
CA GLY A 916 -8.32 -4.30 -1.88
C GLY A 916 -9.74 -4.85 -1.67
N ASN A 917 -10.48 -5.17 -2.74
CA ASN A 917 -11.92 -5.48 -2.68
C ASN A 917 -12.26 -6.88 -3.25
N ASP A 918 -11.31 -7.82 -3.26
CA ASP A 918 -11.57 -9.16 -3.82
C ASP A 918 -12.35 -10.07 -2.86
N ILE A 919 -13.55 -10.45 -3.30
CA ILE A 919 -14.46 -11.37 -2.63
C ILE A 919 -14.64 -12.68 -3.40
N GLN A 920 -13.90 -12.91 -4.49
CA GLN A 920 -14.07 -14.11 -5.30
C GLN A 920 -13.30 -15.31 -4.75
N ASP A 921 -13.92 -16.49 -4.85
CA ASP A 921 -13.27 -17.77 -4.59
C ASP A 921 -12.36 -18.10 -5.79
N ARG A 922 -11.08 -18.38 -5.51
CA ARG A 922 -10.05 -18.68 -6.51
C ARG A 922 -9.49 -20.08 -6.33
N PHE A 923 -8.92 -20.64 -7.40
CA PHE A 923 -8.25 -21.94 -7.36
C PHE A 923 -6.92 -21.87 -8.12
N VAL A 924 -5.91 -22.54 -7.59
CA VAL A 924 -4.69 -22.84 -8.34
C VAL A 924 -4.83 -24.24 -8.90
N VAL A 925 -4.54 -24.37 -10.20
CA VAL A 925 -4.50 -25.66 -10.89
C VAL A 925 -3.25 -25.66 -11.76
N ALA A 926 -2.28 -26.48 -11.38
CA ALA A 926 -1.06 -26.70 -12.13
C ALA A 926 -1.01 -28.14 -12.65
N GLU A 927 -0.55 -28.32 -13.89
CA GLU A 927 -0.51 -29.63 -14.54
C GLU A 927 0.85 -29.93 -15.14
N ARG A 928 1.20 -31.21 -15.09
CA ARG A 928 2.37 -31.74 -15.78
C ARG A 928 1.93 -32.92 -16.64
N THR A 929 2.40 -32.95 -17.87
CA THR A 929 2.26 -34.12 -18.75
C THR A 929 3.63 -34.68 -19.13
N GLY A 930 3.67 -35.94 -19.59
CA GLY A 930 4.89 -36.58 -20.08
C GLY A 930 5.54 -37.56 -19.09
N THR A 931 6.64 -37.17 -18.45
CA THR A 931 7.43 -38.07 -17.59
C THR A 931 6.73 -38.44 -16.29
N THR A 932 5.97 -37.50 -15.74
CA THR A 932 5.09 -37.69 -14.60
C THR A 932 3.82 -36.92 -14.92
N ASN A 933 2.72 -37.64 -15.18
CA ASN A 933 1.43 -37.01 -15.40
C ASN A 933 0.81 -36.71 -14.04
N GLY A 934 0.28 -35.49 -13.87
CA GLY A 934 -0.38 -35.14 -12.62
C GLY A 934 -0.98 -33.73 -12.62
N ARG A 935 -1.75 -33.47 -11.57
CA ARG A 935 -2.39 -32.18 -11.31
C ARG A 935 -2.22 -31.80 -9.84
N ALA A 936 -1.82 -30.56 -9.59
CA ALA A 936 -1.85 -29.93 -8.27
C ALA A 936 -3.04 -28.97 -8.17
N ILE A 937 -3.74 -28.99 -7.03
CA ILE A 937 -4.92 -28.15 -6.76
C ILE A 937 -4.79 -27.51 -5.38
N ILE A 938 -5.01 -26.19 -5.32
CA ILE A 938 -5.19 -25.42 -4.09
C ILE A 938 -6.53 -24.69 -4.19
N ALA A 939 -7.36 -24.80 -3.16
CA ALA A 939 -8.64 -24.10 -3.07
C ALA A 939 -8.49 -22.81 -2.25
N GLY A 940 -9.05 -21.70 -2.72
CA GLY A 940 -8.93 -20.39 -2.08
C GLY A 940 -9.53 -20.31 -0.67
N ASP A 941 -10.55 -21.12 -0.38
CA ASP A 941 -11.12 -21.27 0.97
C ASP A 941 -10.21 -22.03 1.94
N TYR A 942 -9.25 -22.79 1.40
CA TYR A 942 -8.31 -23.63 2.15
C TYR A 942 -6.89 -23.46 1.61
N PRO A 943 -6.34 -22.23 1.60
CA PRO A 943 -5.11 -21.92 0.88
C PRO A 943 -3.87 -22.58 1.49
N ASP A 944 -3.98 -23.07 2.73
CA ASP A 944 -2.95 -23.81 3.46
C ASP A 944 -2.87 -25.29 3.07
N HIS A 945 -3.73 -25.78 2.17
CA HIS A 945 -3.78 -27.19 1.82
C HIS A 945 -3.68 -27.41 0.32
N LYS A 946 -2.90 -28.41 -0.07
CA LYS A 946 -2.68 -28.74 -1.48
C LYS A 946 -2.88 -30.23 -1.73
N LEU A 947 -3.63 -30.54 -2.78
CA LEU A 947 -3.78 -31.88 -3.32
C LEU A 947 -2.92 -32.03 -4.57
N ILE A 948 -2.10 -33.08 -4.62
CA ILE A 948 -1.44 -33.53 -5.83
C ILE A 948 -2.00 -34.90 -6.20
N ILE A 949 -2.44 -35.02 -7.46
CA ILE A 949 -2.94 -36.26 -8.03
C ILE A 949 -1.99 -36.67 -9.14
N PHE A 950 -1.29 -37.79 -8.97
CA PHE A 950 -0.47 -38.39 -10.02
C PHE A 950 -1.26 -39.45 -10.76
N GLY A 951 -1.29 -39.35 -12.08
CA GLY A 951 -1.97 -40.31 -12.94
C GLY A 951 -2.08 -39.78 -14.38
N ASP A 952 -2.44 -40.63 -15.32
CA ASP A 952 -2.70 -40.29 -16.72
C ASP A 952 -4.22 -40.36 -16.96
N PRO A 953 -4.91 -39.21 -17.06
CA PRO A 953 -6.36 -39.15 -17.21
C PRO A 953 -6.81 -39.68 -18.58
N THR A 954 -5.88 -39.87 -19.52
CA THR A 954 -6.16 -40.42 -20.85
C THR A 954 -6.04 -41.95 -20.88
N SER A 955 -5.49 -42.55 -19.81
CA SER A 955 -5.24 -43.98 -19.70
C SER A 955 -6.29 -44.66 -18.82
N SER A 956 -7.24 -45.36 -19.44
CA SER A 956 -8.26 -46.14 -18.72
C SER A 956 -7.73 -47.30 -17.84
N THR A 957 -6.43 -47.61 -17.92
CA THR A 957 -5.78 -48.65 -17.12
C THR A 957 -4.89 -48.07 -16.01
N ASP A 958 -4.74 -46.75 -15.97
CA ASP A 958 -3.96 -46.11 -14.93
C ASP A 958 -4.72 -46.07 -13.59
N THR A 959 -4.00 -46.18 -12.49
CA THR A 959 -4.56 -46.07 -11.14
C THR A 959 -3.91 -44.88 -10.46
N PRO A 960 -4.67 -43.78 -10.25
CA PRO A 960 -4.10 -42.56 -9.72
C PRO A 960 -3.62 -42.74 -8.28
N SER A 961 -2.57 -41.99 -7.92
CA SER A 961 -2.10 -41.86 -6.55
C SER A 961 -2.23 -40.42 -6.08
N PHE A 962 -2.48 -40.25 -4.79
CA PHE A 962 -2.86 -38.98 -4.20
C PHE A 962 -1.90 -38.64 -3.07
N GLU A 963 -1.43 -37.41 -3.06
CA GLU A 963 -0.65 -36.83 -1.98
C GLU A 963 -1.32 -35.53 -1.54
N PHE A 964 -1.46 -35.34 -0.23
CA PHE A 964 -2.18 -34.20 0.32
C PHE A 964 -1.34 -33.54 1.42
N TYR A 965 -1.11 -32.23 1.30
CA TYR A 965 -0.14 -31.50 2.12
C TYR A 965 -0.80 -30.34 2.86
N ASN A 966 -0.22 -30.02 4.03
CA ASN A 966 -0.41 -28.72 4.67
C ASN A 966 0.81 -27.85 4.35
N ILE A 967 0.58 -26.75 3.64
CA ILE A 967 1.57 -25.82 3.11
C ILE A 967 1.49 -24.43 3.76
N GLY A 968 0.71 -24.26 4.84
CA GLY A 968 0.33 -22.95 5.39
C GLY A 968 1.22 -22.34 6.47
N SER A 969 2.24 -23.02 7.00
CA SER A 969 3.10 -22.45 8.06
C SER A 969 4.53 -22.98 8.00
N PRO A 970 5.56 -22.16 8.32
CA PRO A 970 6.98 -22.57 8.35
C PRO A 970 7.28 -23.75 9.29
N ALA A 971 6.43 -24.00 10.29
CA ALA A 971 6.52 -25.17 11.17
C ALA A 971 6.10 -26.49 10.47
N PHE A 972 5.51 -26.41 9.28
CA PHE A 972 5.01 -27.52 8.50
C PHE A 972 5.65 -27.55 7.11
N ASP A 973 6.30 -28.69 6.83
CA ASP A 973 6.68 -29.24 5.52
C ASP A 973 6.69 -28.32 4.28
N LEU A 974 7.48 -27.22 4.33
CA LEU A 974 7.66 -26.28 3.21
C LEU A 974 8.15 -26.93 1.91
N ASN A 975 8.76 -28.11 2.02
CA ASN A 975 9.27 -28.89 0.89
C ASN A 975 8.43 -30.14 0.61
N GLU A 976 7.22 -30.26 1.15
CA GLU A 976 6.27 -31.33 0.80
C GLU A 976 6.84 -32.76 0.87
N GLN A 977 7.64 -33.04 1.90
CA GLN A 977 8.27 -34.32 2.21
C GLN A 977 7.37 -35.28 3.01
N SER A 978 6.31 -34.77 3.64
CA SER A 978 5.48 -35.44 4.65
C SER A 978 3.98 -35.28 4.33
N PRO A 979 3.44 -36.03 3.35
CA PRO A 979 2.02 -35.97 3.02
C PRO A 979 1.15 -36.43 4.22
N LEU A 980 0.03 -35.76 4.40
CA LEU A 980 -1.02 -36.14 5.34
C LEU A 980 -1.62 -37.49 4.95
N SER A 981 -1.90 -38.32 5.95
CA SER A 981 -2.57 -39.60 5.73
C SER A 981 -4.05 -39.37 5.36
N ILE A 982 -4.37 -39.61 4.07
CA ILE A 982 -5.71 -39.45 3.49
C ILE A 982 -6.77 -40.28 4.25
N GLN A 983 -6.40 -41.45 4.77
CA GLN A 983 -7.31 -42.34 5.51
C GLN A 983 -7.74 -41.80 6.88
N THR A 984 -7.05 -40.77 7.38
CA THR A 984 -7.22 -40.23 8.73
C THR A 984 -7.48 -38.72 8.73
N LEU A 985 -7.86 -38.14 7.60
CA LEU A 985 -8.18 -36.71 7.51
C LEU A 985 -9.48 -36.40 8.27
N GLU A 986 -9.44 -35.33 9.06
CA GLU A 986 -10.58 -34.81 9.84
C GLU A 986 -10.60 -33.27 9.77
N GLY A 987 -11.71 -32.66 10.19
CA GLY A 987 -11.83 -31.20 10.31
C GLY A 987 -11.55 -30.44 9.01
N THR A 988 -10.78 -29.34 9.10
CA THR A 988 -10.42 -28.45 7.99
C THR A 988 -9.66 -29.18 6.88
N ALA A 989 -8.76 -30.11 7.22
CA ALA A 989 -7.97 -30.85 6.25
C ALA A 989 -8.86 -31.76 5.37
N LEU A 990 -9.87 -32.41 5.96
CA LEU A 990 -10.84 -33.19 5.19
C LEU A 990 -11.72 -32.29 4.29
N ALA A 991 -12.14 -31.12 4.78
CA ALA A 991 -12.91 -30.17 3.99
C ALA A 991 -12.12 -29.65 2.78
N ALA A 992 -10.85 -29.31 2.99
CA ALA A 992 -9.92 -28.88 1.95
C ALA A 992 -9.67 -29.97 0.90
N TYR A 993 -9.42 -31.22 1.32
CA TYR A 993 -9.25 -32.36 0.42
C TYR A 993 -10.49 -32.57 -0.46
N ASN A 994 -11.69 -32.51 0.13
CA ASN A 994 -12.95 -32.65 -0.60
C ASN A 994 -13.18 -31.48 -1.58
N ALA A 995 -12.81 -30.25 -1.20
CA ALA A 995 -12.89 -29.09 -2.09
C ALA A 995 -11.98 -29.25 -3.31
N CYS A 996 -10.75 -29.74 -3.11
CA CYS A 996 -9.81 -30.02 -4.20
C CYS A 996 -10.33 -31.13 -5.13
N LEU A 997 -10.87 -32.23 -4.59
CA LEU A 997 -11.49 -33.29 -5.38
C LEU A 997 -12.72 -32.82 -6.16
N ALA A 998 -13.56 -32.00 -5.54
CA ALA A 998 -14.71 -31.41 -6.21
C ALA A 998 -14.25 -30.56 -7.40
N LYS A 999 -13.15 -29.80 -7.23
CA LYS A 999 -12.56 -29.03 -8.32
C LYS A 999 -12.00 -29.91 -9.44
N ASP A 1000 -11.29 -31.00 -9.11
CA ASP A 1000 -10.80 -31.96 -10.11
C ASP A 1000 -11.95 -32.52 -10.98
N SER A 1001 -13.04 -32.91 -10.31
CA SER A 1001 -14.25 -33.41 -10.97
C SER A 1001 -14.91 -32.36 -11.87
N GLU A 1002 -14.97 -31.10 -11.43
CA GLU A 1002 -15.49 -29.96 -12.22
C GLU A 1002 -14.65 -29.69 -13.49
N LEU A 1003 -13.35 -29.99 -13.44
CA LEU A 1003 -12.43 -29.84 -14.57
C LEU A 1003 -12.50 -31.01 -15.57
N GLY A 1004 -13.40 -31.97 -15.34
CA GLY A 1004 -13.63 -33.12 -16.23
C GLY A 1004 -13.16 -34.47 -15.68
N GLY A 1005 -12.56 -34.52 -14.48
CA GLY A 1005 -12.11 -35.76 -13.84
C GLY A 1005 -10.94 -36.46 -14.56
N GLY A 1006 -10.88 -37.78 -14.48
CA GLY A 1006 -9.82 -38.62 -15.07
C GLY A 1006 -8.59 -38.81 -14.19
N TYR A 1007 -8.23 -37.83 -13.35
CA TYR A 1007 -7.22 -38.00 -12.31
C TYR A 1007 -7.82 -38.54 -11.01
N SER A 1008 -9.03 -38.12 -10.62
CA SER A 1008 -9.69 -38.56 -9.37
C SER A 1008 -10.60 -39.80 -9.49
N ASP A 1009 -10.72 -40.43 -10.66
CA ASP A 1009 -11.68 -41.51 -10.90
C ASP A 1009 -11.22 -42.84 -10.24
N LEU A 1010 -11.54 -43.00 -8.95
CA LEU A 1010 -11.15 -44.13 -8.11
C LEU A 1010 -11.56 -45.52 -8.69
N PRO A 1011 -10.81 -46.56 -8.30
CA PRO A 1011 -11.44 -47.63 -7.53
C PRO A 1011 -10.98 -47.56 -6.06
N GLN A 1012 -11.98 -47.66 -5.18
CA GLN A 1012 -11.99 -47.52 -3.71
C GLN A 1012 -10.74 -47.91 -2.93
#